data_AF-A0A928CRP6-F1
#
_entry.id   AF-A0A928CRP6-F1
#
_cell.length_a   1.000
_cell.length_b   1.000
_cell.length_c   1.000
_cell.angle_alpha   90.00
_cell.angle_beta   90.00
_cell.angle_gamma   90.00
#
_symmetry.space_group_name_H-M   'P 1'
#
loop_
_entity.id
_entity.type
_entity.pdbx_description
1 polymer ?
#
loop_
_entity_poly.entity_id
_entity_poly.type
_entity_poly.pdbx_seq_one_letter_code
_entity_poly.pdbx_strand_id
1 'polypeptide(L)'
;MKKTAGILLIAAGLIAASAQEGFRPDKTRGWKPSLTAVNEEYTVTKAAPRILSAEIFKVDPDAVYELSGKFRSSGSEPQKKLLFFGAEAYTAADKFIGSPQVNIFPGTETELAKDLKKGDKTVYVKDASKWNKKSRAAVIAYQIKDGLADLPNPIHSPNITKVEKQGDVWAATLKMPSWNAFSTGTPIRQHAHGPGRTFFVCQYRQIAPGEWQSFKGRISGIAPHGAVLNKWWKGTASARICIQATPGVVFKDVVLKKENGKVELLPPKTAAAAPRKAQGKNQTSLSPVFAKYYAMIPAAPIRPRLFFNAQAFEAMKKQLAEDRNLKAGFERLRGKIDAYPQEITEAAYAKHFYGRDKFGPTAFRAAFAWKLTGDEKYRILAVKLLKKAAEWYNARYEALEPVDWTSFTRIEALAAYDWLCDTMSEAERREIGQNLLRHAVAAQDLKKISQSGMHTKGEGTSPWNSSFYGTPLLKFYTGLALKGAGVDDARAEALLKEGLNDNLNMLAFRTKMAGDAGGAHNSTPGYAFGDAPVSEWFFYLTFRAVTGHEIAMDFPGNGLLPHWLFYASFPSPDGLLLEHGTGGSWHMDNKLRMNIRYLGLYRNFFGTHPAAKFVDFFISAQPDFQSDEYVMKSGSWPYSGYPPWLPFQYRYTRAADYKHDRAFFENLPKAFFFANLGQTYMFSGRGKDDTYVMFTCGSKSLSHKQPDENHFVIYKGGFLAMDTGTRTASGYKDWLDDCWHDNNYYSASIAHNVVLIRMEGEKFSGWPHPKYAVANHGGMYKTIGGIVRAFETNDLYTYICGDTTACYRPEKCRKMIRQFVFIRPDYFVVCDTVESVKPDQTQTWLLHSQNEPVENNDQFHFDEEAGRLFCRTFLPKDFQRTKVGGPGREFWVDGKNYPLGKTRLGEYKKRKVKKTLWGNWRVELTAGKPAAQVRFLNLIQVGMKARLQKMMPSEYVTEGELEGVRFTAVDGTVWTVLFDRTGLKGKIRAEKDGKTLLDSALTEKIQKQKAFQK
;
A
#
# COMPACT_ATOMS: atom_id res chain seq x y z
N MET A 1 -53.36 -39.29 8.47
CA MET A 1 -54.61 -38.63 8.01
C MET A 1 -54.70 -37.24 8.65
N LYS A 2 -55.79 -36.50 8.35
CA LYS A 2 -56.39 -35.41 9.15
C LYS A 2 -56.36 -35.72 10.68
N LYS A 3 -56.43 -34.76 11.64
CA LYS A 3 -56.33 -33.27 11.67
C LYS A 3 -56.56 -32.78 13.12
N THR A 4 -56.00 -31.63 13.54
CA THR A 4 -56.46 -30.78 14.69
C THR A 4 -56.40 -31.40 16.12
N ALA A 5 -56.46 -30.66 17.23
CA ALA A 5 -56.44 -29.21 17.52
C ALA A 5 -55.87 -28.94 18.94
N GLY A 6 -55.52 -27.68 19.24
CA GLY A 6 -55.27 -27.18 20.60
C GLY A 6 -55.48 -25.66 20.65
N ILE A 7 -56.20 -25.16 21.65
CA ILE A 7 -56.56 -23.74 21.84
C ILE A 7 -56.02 -23.27 23.19
N LEU A 8 -55.58 -22.02 23.29
CA LEU A 8 -55.56 -21.29 24.57
C LEU A 8 -55.88 -19.80 24.38
N LEU A 9 -56.01 -19.07 25.49
CA LEU A 9 -56.89 -17.91 25.62
C LEU A 9 -56.31 -16.54 25.21
N ILE A 10 -57.24 -15.59 25.11
CA ILE A 10 -57.06 -14.17 24.80
C ILE A 10 -56.51 -13.41 26.02
N ALA A 11 -55.62 -12.46 25.78
CA ALA A 11 -55.48 -11.24 26.57
C ALA A 11 -55.46 -10.04 25.61
N ALA A 12 -56.38 -9.08 25.79
CA ALA A 12 -56.51 -7.93 24.90
C ALA A 12 -55.66 -6.75 25.38
N GLY A 13 -54.80 -6.23 24.50
CA GLY A 13 -54.05 -4.98 24.70
C GLY A 13 -54.10 -4.14 23.44
N LEU A 14 -54.32 -2.83 23.57
CA LEU A 14 -54.47 -1.93 22.41
C LEU A 14 -53.16 -1.84 21.63
N ILE A 15 -53.15 -2.36 20.40
CA ILE A 15 -52.14 -1.98 19.40
C ILE A 15 -52.53 -0.59 18.89
N ALA A 16 -52.01 0.46 19.53
CA ALA A 16 -52.02 1.79 18.96
C ALA A 16 -51.35 1.77 17.58
N ALA A 17 -52.02 2.31 16.56
CA ALA A 17 -51.49 2.36 15.21
C ALA A 17 -50.23 3.25 15.18
N SER A 18 -49.04 2.65 15.18
CA SER A 18 -47.78 3.38 15.12
C SER A 18 -47.70 4.13 13.78
N ALA A 19 -47.62 5.46 13.87
CA ALA A 19 -47.59 6.33 12.70
C ALA A 19 -46.42 5.93 11.78
N GLN A 20 -46.68 5.90 10.47
CA GLN A 20 -45.62 5.62 9.49
C GLN A 20 -44.62 6.79 9.47
N GLU A 21 -43.55 6.66 10.24
CA GLU A 21 -42.39 7.53 10.10
C GLU A 21 -41.81 7.37 8.68
N GLY A 22 -41.73 8.48 7.96
CA GLY A 22 -41.13 8.53 6.63
C GLY A 22 -39.61 8.30 6.70
N PHE A 23 -38.98 8.15 5.54
CA PHE A 23 -37.52 8.06 5.49
C PHE A 23 -36.88 9.39 5.92
N ARG A 24 -36.13 9.35 7.03
CA ARG A 24 -35.52 10.50 7.72
C ARG A 24 -33.99 10.36 7.80
N PRO A 25 -33.22 10.75 6.75
CA PRO A 25 -31.76 10.75 6.80
C PRO A 25 -31.21 11.73 7.85
N ASP A 26 -32.00 12.74 8.24
CA ASP A 26 -31.68 13.66 9.32
C ASP A 26 -31.69 13.01 10.72
N LYS A 27 -32.46 11.92 10.91
CA LYS A 27 -32.51 11.13 12.15
C LYS A 27 -31.62 9.89 12.10
N THR A 28 -31.46 9.22 10.96
CA THR A 28 -30.49 8.11 10.80
C THR A 28 -29.03 8.59 10.68
N ARG A 29 -28.81 9.92 10.55
CA ARG A 29 -27.52 10.56 10.22
C ARG A 29 -26.94 10.11 8.86
N GLY A 30 -27.79 9.56 8.00
CA GLY A 30 -27.45 9.03 6.69
C GLY A 30 -27.20 10.12 5.65
N TRP A 31 -26.09 10.85 5.76
CA TRP A 31 -25.65 11.84 4.76
C TRP A 31 -24.32 11.47 4.08
N LYS A 32 -24.17 11.85 2.81
CA LYS A 32 -22.97 11.69 1.96
C LYS A 32 -22.66 13.01 1.22
N PRO A 33 -21.54 13.69 1.50
CA PRO A 33 -20.59 13.39 2.57
C PRO A 33 -21.26 13.46 3.95
N SER A 34 -20.70 12.74 4.92
CA SER A 34 -21.26 12.70 6.27
C SER A 34 -21.14 14.06 6.94
N LEU A 35 -22.20 14.46 7.64
CA LEU A 35 -22.32 15.75 8.32
C LEU A 35 -22.62 15.53 9.80
N THR A 36 -22.01 16.33 10.66
CA THR A 36 -22.37 16.41 12.07
C THR A 36 -23.51 17.42 12.22
N ALA A 37 -24.60 17.04 12.89
CA ALA A 37 -25.63 17.97 13.33
C ALA A 37 -25.21 18.65 14.64
N VAL A 38 -25.54 19.93 14.79
CA VAL A 38 -25.49 20.66 16.05
C VAL A 38 -26.93 21.04 16.39
N ASN A 39 -27.45 20.62 17.55
CA ASN A 39 -28.86 20.84 17.95
C ASN A 39 -29.88 20.39 16.87
N GLU A 40 -29.65 19.21 16.29
CA GLU A 40 -30.38 18.63 15.13
C GLU A 40 -30.29 19.43 13.81
N GLU A 41 -29.44 20.46 13.74
CA GLU A 41 -29.25 21.29 12.56
C GLU A 41 -27.96 20.95 11.81
N TYR A 42 -28.09 20.70 10.51
CA TYR A 42 -26.99 20.37 9.61
C TYR A 42 -26.59 21.60 8.80
N THR A 43 -25.30 21.96 8.78
CA THR A 43 -24.80 23.09 7.98
C THR A 43 -24.11 22.62 6.70
N VAL A 44 -24.52 23.16 5.56
CA VAL A 44 -23.87 23.00 4.26
C VAL A 44 -22.55 23.77 4.28
N THR A 45 -21.42 23.12 3.94
CA THR A 45 -20.08 23.73 4.04
C THR A 45 -19.41 23.88 2.68
N LYS A 46 -18.31 24.64 2.61
CA LYS A 46 -17.48 24.76 1.39
C LYS A 46 -16.87 23.42 0.94
N ALA A 47 -16.74 22.44 1.84
CA ALA A 47 -16.33 21.07 1.53
C ALA A 47 -17.51 20.16 1.13
N ALA A 48 -18.75 20.52 1.49
CA ALA A 48 -19.96 19.75 1.24
C ALA A 48 -21.10 20.59 0.59
N PRO A 49 -20.88 21.25 -0.56
CA PRO A 49 -21.93 22.05 -1.24
C PRO A 49 -23.01 21.19 -1.93
N ARG A 50 -22.83 19.86 -1.97
CA ARG A 50 -23.81 18.85 -2.40
C ARG A 50 -23.79 17.72 -1.39
N ILE A 51 -24.97 17.32 -0.95
CA ILE A 51 -25.23 16.37 0.14
C ILE A 51 -26.34 15.42 -0.33
N LEU A 52 -26.14 14.12 -0.12
CA LEU A 52 -27.06 13.05 -0.52
C LEU A 52 -27.45 12.16 0.66
N SER A 53 -28.62 11.52 0.62
CA SER A 53 -28.89 10.41 1.55
C SER A 53 -27.86 9.28 1.40
N ALA A 54 -27.45 8.67 2.50
CA ALA A 54 -26.46 7.59 2.49
C ALA A 54 -27.06 6.31 1.91
N GLU A 55 -28.23 5.97 2.44
CA GLU A 55 -29.19 4.99 1.99
C GLU A 55 -29.76 5.38 0.62
N ILE A 56 -30.17 4.38 -0.15
CA ILE A 56 -30.84 4.51 -1.44
C ILE A 56 -32.26 4.00 -1.23
N PHE A 57 -33.27 4.75 -1.65
CA PHE A 57 -34.64 4.23 -1.71
C PHE A 57 -34.94 3.73 -3.12
N LYS A 58 -35.71 2.64 -3.20
CA LYS A 58 -36.29 2.15 -4.45
C LYS A 58 -37.38 3.12 -4.90
N VAL A 59 -37.44 3.38 -6.20
CA VAL A 59 -38.47 4.22 -6.81
C VAL A 59 -39.57 3.31 -7.34
N ASP A 60 -40.77 3.52 -6.81
CA ASP A 60 -42.03 2.95 -7.27
C ASP A 60 -42.72 3.98 -8.18
N PRO A 61 -42.79 3.76 -9.51
CA PRO A 61 -43.33 4.75 -10.44
C PRO A 61 -44.79 5.12 -10.18
N ASP A 62 -45.59 4.17 -9.70
CA ASP A 62 -47.04 4.31 -9.52
C ASP A 62 -47.40 4.98 -8.18
N ALA A 63 -46.40 5.15 -7.31
CA ALA A 63 -46.56 5.83 -6.03
C ALA A 63 -46.27 7.34 -6.11
N VAL A 64 -47.02 8.10 -5.31
CA VAL A 64 -46.68 9.50 -5.02
C VAL A 64 -45.71 9.54 -3.85
N TYR A 65 -44.57 10.20 -4.07
CA TYR A 65 -43.60 10.55 -3.03
C TYR A 65 -43.69 12.03 -2.69
N GLU A 66 -43.55 12.34 -1.42
CA GLU A 66 -43.58 13.69 -0.87
C GLU A 66 -42.31 13.95 -0.06
N LEU A 67 -41.53 14.96 -0.43
CA LEU A 67 -40.27 15.33 0.23
C LEU A 67 -40.40 16.72 0.82
N SER A 68 -40.07 16.84 2.11
CA SER A 68 -40.06 18.10 2.86
C SER A 68 -38.74 18.32 3.60
N GLY A 69 -38.43 19.58 3.92
CA GLY A 69 -37.28 19.97 4.73
C GLY A 69 -37.33 21.45 5.12
N LYS A 70 -36.77 21.81 6.27
CA LYS A 70 -36.64 23.20 6.74
C LYS A 70 -35.23 23.71 6.48
N PHE A 71 -35.11 24.95 5.99
CA PHE A 71 -33.84 25.57 5.60
C PHE A 71 -33.76 27.04 6.05
N ARG A 72 -32.56 27.53 6.38
CA ARG A 72 -32.24 28.96 6.63
C ARG A 72 -30.80 29.28 6.23
N SER A 73 -30.41 30.56 6.20
CA SER A 73 -28.98 30.95 6.18
C SER A 73 -28.44 31.12 7.60
N SER A 74 -27.19 30.70 7.83
CA SER A 74 -26.42 31.05 9.04
C SER A 74 -25.66 32.36 8.87
N GLY A 75 -25.41 33.02 10.01
CA GLY A 75 -24.70 34.30 10.11
C GLY A 75 -25.59 35.52 9.85
N SER A 76 -25.05 36.69 10.17
CA SER A 76 -25.61 38.01 9.89
C SER A 76 -25.30 38.52 8.47
N GLU A 77 -24.78 37.65 7.58
CA GLU A 77 -24.42 38.01 6.21
C GLU A 77 -25.67 38.45 5.41
N PRO A 78 -25.72 39.68 4.86
CA PRO A 78 -26.89 40.17 4.12
C PRO A 78 -27.07 39.53 2.72
N GLN A 79 -26.18 38.62 2.33
CA GLN A 79 -26.20 37.98 1.01
C GLN A 79 -27.10 36.75 0.99
N LYS A 80 -28.05 36.72 0.05
CA LYS A 80 -29.00 35.62 -0.14
C LYS A 80 -28.27 34.36 -0.66
N LYS A 81 -28.39 33.25 0.07
CA LYS A 81 -27.73 31.97 -0.22
C LYS A 81 -28.60 31.05 -1.08
N LEU A 82 -28.00 30.24 -1.95
CA LEU A 82 -28.75 29.41 -2.91
C LEU A 82 -29.08 28.03 -2.34
N LEU A 83 -30.28 27.53 -2.64
CA LEU A 83 -30.72 26.15 -2.39
C LEU A 83 -31.26 25.50 -3.67
N PHE A 84 -30.92 24.23 -3.86
CA PHE A 84 -31.62 23.25 -4.67
C PHE A 84 -31.93 22.01 -3.81
N PHE A 85 -33.13 21.45 -3.92
CA PHE A 85 -33.60 20.32 -3.10
C PHE A 85 -34.53 19.40 -3.91
N GLY A 86 -34.34 18.09 -3.76
CA GLY A 86 -35.05 17.04 -4.52
C GLY A 86 -34.31 15.71 -4.43
N ALA A 87 -34.08 15.03 -5.55
CA ALA A 87 -33.40 13.73 -5.59
C ALA A 87 -32.39 13.56 -6.74
N GLU A 88 -31.46 12.62 -6.56
CA GLU A 88 -30.66 12.01 -7.64
C GLU A 88 -31.29 10.69 -8.07
N ALA A 89 -31.51 10.51 -9.37
CA ALA A 89 -32.07 9.30 -9.97
C ALA A 89 -30.96 8.32 -10.42
N TYR A 90 -31.21 7.03 -10.26
CA TYR A 90 -30.32 5.93 -10.65
C TYR A 90 -31.09 4.82 -11.39
N THR A 91 -30.43 4.21 -12.38
CA THR A 91 -30.96 3.02 -13.08
C THR A 91 -30.94 1.78 -12.18
N ALA A 92 -31.62 0.71 -12.61
CA ALA A 92 -31.55 -0.60 -11.94
C ALA A 92 -30.10 -1.12 -11.85
N ALA A 93 -29.26 -0.80 -12.83
CA ALA A 93 -27.82 -1.10 -12.87
C ALA A 93 -26.93 -0.12 -12.06
N ASP A 94 -27.52 0.66 -11.14
CA ASP A 94 -26.83 1.61 -10.25
C ASP A 94 -26.01 2.68 -10.99
N LYS A 95 -26.49 3.12 -12.16
CA LYS A 95 -25.90 4.21 -12.92
C LYS A 95 -26.69 5.48 -12.67
N PHE A 96 -25.99 6.54 -12.25
CA PHE A 96 -26.57 7.87 -12.07
C PHE A 96 -27.12 8.41 -13.39
N ILE A 97 -28.39 8.82 -13.39
CA ILE A 97 -29.06 9.37 -14.56
C ILE A 97 -28.81 10.88 -14.59
N GLY A 98 -27.98 11.32 -15.54
CA GLY A 98 -27.70 12.74 -15.77
C GLY A 98 -28.72 13.37 -16.72
N SER A 99 -29.03 14.66 -16.55
CA SER A 99 -29.96 15.38 -17.43
C SER A 99 -29.71 15.23 -18.94
N PRO A 100 -28.49 15.31 -19.52
CA PRO A 100 -28.30 15.10 -20.96
C PRO A 100 -28.65 13.69 -21.45
N GLN A 101 -28.82 12.71 -20.56
CA GLN A 101 -29.18 11.34 -20.93
C GLN A 101 -30.69 11.17 -21.19
N VAL A 102 -31.52 12.11 -20.74
CA VAL A 102 -33.00 12.06 -20.86
C VAL A 102 -33.60 13.32 -21.47
N ASN A 103 -32.89 14.44 -21.44
CA ASN A 103 -33.39 15.75 -21.83
C ASN A 103 -33.15 16.02 -23.33
N ILE A 104 -34.05 15.50 -24.15
CA ILE A 104 -34.01 15.56 -25.62
C ILE A 104 -34.57 16.88 -26.17
N PHE A 105 -34.18 17.25 -27.39
CA PHE A 105 -34.98 18.10 -28.28
C PHE A 105 -35.70 17.17 -29.28
N PRO A 106 -37.03 17.00 -29.20
CA PRO A 106 -37.78 16.16 -30.14
C PRO A 106 -37.70 16.70 -31.58
N GLY A 107 -37.70 15.83 -32.58
CA GLY A 107 -37.65 16.24 -33.99
C GLY A 107 -36.27 16.77 -34.42
N THR A 108 -35.21 16.36 -33.72
CA THR A 108 -33.80 16.65 -34.05
C THR A 108 -33.00 15.40 -34.40
N GLU A 109 -33.69 14.27 -34.52
CA GLU A 109 -33.22 13.00 -35.06
C GLU A 109 -32.62 13.17 -36.48
N THR A 110 -31.41 12.65 -36.67
CA THR A 110 -30.64 12.64 -37.94
C THR A 110 -29.55 11.56 -37.83
N GLU A 111 -28.71 11.40 -38.84
CA GLU A 111 -27.51 10.55 -38.79
C GLU A 111 -26.22 11.36 -38.90
N LEU A 112 -25.09 10.74 -38.55
CA LEU A 112 -23.75 11.19 -38.94
C LEU A 112 -23.57 11.14 -40.46
N ALA A 113 -23.08 12.24 -41.04
CA ALA A 113 -22.78 12.34 -42.47
C ALA A 113 -21.32 11.96 -42.82
N LYS A 114 -20.45 11.83 -41.81
CA LYS A 114 -19.07 11.33 -41.92
C LYS A 114 -18.71 10.56 -40.65
N ASP A 115 -17.69 9.71 -40.73
CA ASP A 115 -17.12 9.03 -39.57
C ASP A 115 -16.63 10.03 -38.54
N LEU A 116 -17.03 9.83 -37.28
CA LEU A 116 -16.55 10.57 -36.12
C LEU A 116 -15.42 9.80 -35.46
N LYS A 117 -14.26 10.41 -35.29
CA LYS A 117 -13.10 9.82 -34.61
C LYS A 117 -12.92 10.43 -33.21
N LYS A 118 -12.35 9.63 -32.32
CA LYS A 118 -11.99 10.08 -30.96
C LYS A 118 -10.85 11.09 -31.06
N GLY A 119 -11.09 12.31 -30.60
CA GLY A 119 -10.20 13.46 -30.80
C GLY A 119 -10.81 14.57 -31.67
N ASP A 120 -11.84 14.28 -32.47
CA ASP A 120 -12.44 15.26 -33.36
C ASP A 120 -13.20 16.36 -32.60
N LYS A 121 -13.05 17.61 -33.04
CA LYS A 121 -13.83 18.76 -32.53
C LYS A 121 -15.06 19.10 -33.36
N THR A 122 -15.23 18.51 -34.54
CA THR A 122 -16.36 18.80 -35.43
C THR A 122 -17.06 17.50 -35.80
N VAL A 123 -18.37 17.47 -35.59
CA VAL A 123 -19.24 16.34 -35.95
C VAL A 123 -20.04 16.74 -37.19
N TYR A 124 -19.95 15.96 -38.26
CA TYR A 124 -20.70 16.19 -39.49
C TYR A 124 -21.98 15.36 -39.47
N VAL A 125 -23.13 16.01 -39.70
CA VAL A 125 -24.47 15.42 -39.57
C VAL A 125 -25.30 15.70 -40.82
N LYS A 126 -26.21 14.79 -41.18
CA LYS A 126 -27.01 14.91 -42.42
C LYS A 126 -27.91 16.16 -42.39
N ASP A 127 -28.78 16.28 -41.39
CA ASP A 127 -29.55 17.52 -41.18
C ASP A 127 -29.48 18.03 -39.74
N ALA A 128 -29.21 19.33 -39.59
CA ALA A 128 -29.33 20.07 -38.35
C ALA A 128 -30.26 21.30 -38.49
N SER A 129 -31.12 21.36 -39.51
CA SER A 129 -32.08 22.46 -39.74
C SER A 129 -32.92 22.74 -38.49
N LYS A 130 -33.50 21.69 -37.89
CA LYS A 130 -34.35 21.73 -36.69
C LYS A 130 -33.59 21.80 -35.36
N TRP A 131 -32.26 21.63 -35.36
CA TRP A 131 -31.46 21.70 -34.13
C TRP A 131 -31.50 23.10 -33.50
N ASN A 132 -31.59 23.17 -32.18
CA ASN A 132 -31.49 24.39 -31.41
C ASN A 132 -30.03 24.89 -31.39
N LYS A 133 -29.72 25.79 -32.32
CA LYS A 133 -28.37 26.36 -32.53
C LYS A 133 -27.99 27.42 -31.50
N LYS A 134 -28.94 27.90 -30.67
CA LYS A 134 -28.73 28.93 -29.65
C LYS A 134 -28.41 28.35 -28.27
N SER A 135 -28.71 27.06 -28.03
CA SER A 135 -28.51 26.42 -26.72
C SER A 135 -27.04 26.10 -26.44
N ARG A 136 -26.40 26.90 -25.58
CA ARG A 136 -25.06 26.63 -25.02
C ARG A 136 -24.99 25.37 -24.14
N ALA A 137 -26.13 24.75 -23.83
CA ALA A 137 -26.24 23.52 -23.06
C ALA A 137 -26.41 22.27 -23.94
N ALA A 138 -26.58 22.41 -25.26
CA ALA A 138 -26.86 21.30 -26.16
C ALA A 138 -25.67 20.33 -26.29
N VAL A 139 -25.98 19.06 -26.54
CA VAL A 139 -25.06 17.95 -26.84
C VAL A 139 -25.69 17.07 -27.92
N ILE A 140 -24.89 16.21 -28.55
CA ILE A 140 -25.34 15.16 -29.46
C ILE A 140 -25.43 13.87 -28.65
N ALA A 141 -26.58 13.22 -28.62
CA ALA A 141 -26.71 11.83 -28.20
C ALA A 141 -26.53 10.91 -29.42
N TYR A 142 -25.80 9.82 -29.25
CA TYR A 142 -25.45 8.87 -30.31
C TYR A 142 -26.14 7.53 -30.08
N GLN A 143 -26.25 6.73 -31.15
CA GLN A 143 -26.88 5.40 -31.12
C GLN A 143 -28.30 5.44 -30.52
N ILE A 144 -29.06 6.47 -30.92
CA ILE A 144 -30.47 6.62 -30.50
C ILE A 144 -31.31 5.45 -31.02
N LYS A 145 -32.51 5.28 -30.45
CA LYS A 145 -33.45 4.23 -30.85
C LYS A 145 -34.87 4.77 -30.96
N ASP A 146 -35.68 4.09 -31.78
CA ASP A 146 -37.10 4.36 -31.93
C ASP A 146 -37.85 4.25 -30.59
N GLY A 147 -39.00 4.94 -30.49
CA GLY A 147 -39.77 5.01 -29.24
C GLY A 147 -38.99 5.61 -28.04
N LEU A 148 -37.87 6.29 -28.31
CA LEU A 148 -36.92 6.77 -27.31
C LEU A 148 -36.37 5.63 -26.42
N ALA A 149 -36.22 4.42 -26.99
CA ALA A 149 -35.74 3.23 -26.27
C ALA A 149 -34.24 3.30 -25.91
N ASP A 150 -33.53 4.37 -26.31
CA ASP A 150 -32.18 4.68 -25.87
C ASP A 150 -32.13 5.38 -24.50
N LEU A 151 -33.24 5.97 -24.03
CA LEU A 151 -33.25 6.75 -22.80
C LEU A 151 -33.32 5.86 -21.53
N PRO A 152 -32.46 6.07 -20.52
CA PRO A 152 -31.47 7.15 -20.40
C PRO A 152 -30.18 6.83 -21.17
N ASN A 153 -29.85 7.66 -22.16
CA ASN A 153 -28.74 7.42 -23.08
C ASN A 153 -27.42 8.00 -22.52
N PRO A 154 -26.46 7.17 -22.07
CA PRO A 154 -25.19 7.65 -21.55
C PRO A 154 -24.21 8.12 -22.64
N ILE A 155 -24.51 7.83 -23.91
CA ILE A 155 -23.62 8.00 -25.06
C ILE A 155 -23.88 9.37 -25.68
N HIS A 156 -23.39 10.43 -25.04
CA HIS A 156 -23.50 11.80 -25.57
C HIS A 156 -22.13 12.48 -25.76
N SER A 157 -22.15 13.63 -26.44
CA SER A 157 -20.98 14.47 -26.73
C SER A 157 -20.66 15.48 -25.61
N PRO A 158 -19.50 16.16 -25.68
CA PRO A 158 -19.31 17.49 -25.08
C PRO A 158 -20.32 18.52 -25.60
N ASN A 159 -20.43 19.69 -24.94
CA ASN A 159 -21.32 20.75 -25.40
C ASN A 159 -21.06 21.18 -26.85
N ILE A 160 -22.13 21.40 -27.61
CA ILE A 160 -22.07 22.06 -28.92
C ILE A 160 -21.84 23.56 -28.70
N THR A 161 -21.02 24.16 -29.55
CA THR A 161 -20.65 25.59 -29.51
C THR A 161 -21.06 26.37 -30.75
N LYS A 162 -21.12 25.68 -31.91
CA LYS A 162 -21.54 26.22 -33.20
C LYS A 162 -22.22 25.11 -34.00
N VAL A 163 -23.22 25.47 -34.81
CA VAL A 163 -23.86 24.59 -35.81
C VAL A 163 -24.06 25.40 -37.08
N GLU A 164 -23.48 24.97 -38.19
CA GLU A 164 -23.53 25.67 -39.48
C GLU A 164 -23.67 24.69 -40.66
N LYS A 165 -24.27 25.14 -41.77
CA LYS A 165 -24.39 24.32 -42.99
C LYS A 165 -23.12 24.47 -43.83
N GLN A 166 -22.62 23.37 -44.36
CA GLN A 166 -21.42 23.31 -45.21
C GLN A 166 -21.72 22.39 -46.40
N GLY A 167 -22.14 23.00 -47.53
CA GLY A 167 -22.71 22.25 -48.66
C GLY A 167 -23.99 21.53 -48.26
N ASP A 168 -24.04 20.22 -48.52
CA ASP A 168 -25.20 19.36 -48.25
C ASP A 168 -25.25 18.77 -46.84
N VAL A 169 -24.22 19.04 -46.01
CA VAL A 169 -24.14 18.56 -44.62
C VAL A 169 -24.11 19.72 -43.63
N TRP A 170 -24.32 19.41 -42.35
CA TRP A 170 -24.12 20.36 -41.25
C TRP A 170 -22.91 20.00 -40.40
N ALA A 171 -22.15 21.01 -39.98
CA ALA A 171 -21.02 20.88 -39.08
C ALA A 171 -21.40 21.38 -37.68
N ALA A 172 -21.28 20.51 -36.67
CA ALA A 172 -21.50 20.84 -35.26
C ALA A 172 -20.16 20.84 -34.50
N THR A 173 -19.70 22.02 -34.06
CA THR A 173 -18.43 22.19 -33.35
C THR A 173 -18.60 21.96 -31.85
N LEU A 174 -17.83 21.03 -31.30
CA LEU A 174 -17.81 20.65 -29.89
C LEU A 174 -16.84 21.53 -29.08
N LYS A 175 -17.23 21.86 -27.85
CA LYS A 175 -16.43 22.64 -26.88
C LYS A 175 -15.11 21.96 -26.51
N MET A 176 -15.12 20.63 -26.53
CA MET A 176 -13.97 19.75 -26.28
C MET A 176 -13.93 18.69 -27.38
N PRO A 177 -12.80 18.02 -27.63
CA PRO A 177 -12.73 16.83 -28.47
C PRO A 177 -13.75 15.75 -28.09
N SER A 178 -14.27 15.02 -29.08
CA SER A 178 -15.08 13.82 -28.88
C SER A 178 -14.28 12.74 -28.16
N TRP A 179 -14.87 12.15 -27.11
CA TRP A 179 -14.35 10.95 -26.45
C TRP A 179 -14.84 9.65 -27.11
N ASN A 180 -15.84 9.73 -28.00
CA ASN A 180 -16.42 8.61 -28.76
C ASN A 180 -15.85 8.55 -30.19
N ALA A 181 -16.00 7.39 -30.84
CA ALA A 181 -15.85 7.22 -32.27
C ALA A 181 -17.02 6.40 -32.84
N PHE A 182 -17.54 6.77 -34.02
CA PHE A 182 -18.73 6.19 -34.67
C PHE A 182 -18.61 6.29 -36.18
N SER A 183 -19.19 5.34 -36.92
CA SER A 183 -19.24 5.37 -38.38
C SER A 183 -20.30 6.35 -38.91
N THR A 184 -20.11 6.77 -40.15
CA THR A 184 -21.14 7.37 -41.01
C THR A 184 -22.45 6.56 -40.93
N GLY A 185 -23.60 7.23 -40.96
CA GLY A 185 -24.92 6.59 -40.82
C GLY A 185 -25.33 6.28 -39.38
N THR A 186 -24.48 6.48 -38.37
CA THR A 186 -24.89 6.32 -36.96
C THR A 186 -26.03 7.29 -36.62
N PRO A 187 -27.17 6.82 -36.09
CA PRO A 187 -28.30 7.68 -35.74
C PRO A 187 -28.01 8.49 -34.46
N ILE A 188 -28.42 9.75 -34.47
CA ILE A 188 -28.13 10.75 -33.42
C ILE A 188 -29.33 11.68 -33.19
N ARG A 189 -29.35 12.36 -32.03
CA ARG A 189 -30.33 13.41 -31.68
C ARG A 189 -29.68 14.53 -30.89
N GLN A 190 -30.20 15.74 -30.98
CA GLN A 190 -29.78 16.82 -30.08
C GLN A 190 -30.43 16.64 -28.69
N HIS A 191 -29.61 16.54 -27.64
CA HIS A 191 -30.03 16.58 -26.23
C HIS A 191 -29.48 17.86 -25.58
N ALA A 192 -29.78 18.13 -24.30
CA ALA A 192 -29.19 19.25 -23.56
C ALA A 192 -28.95 18.95 -22.07
N HIS A 193 -27.89 19.55 -21.51
CA HIS A 193 -27.71 19.64 -20.07
C HIS A 193 -28.82 20.51 -19.44
N GLY A 194 -29.83 19.87 -18.88
CA GLY A 194 -30.76 20.48 -17.93
C GLY A 194 -30.18 20.56 -16.52
N PRO A 195 -30.98 20.89 -15.50
CA PRO A 195 -30.59 20.75 -14.09
C PRO A 195 -30.10 19.32 -13.87
N GLY A 196 -28.90 19.13 -13.32
CA GLY A 196 -28.26 17.81 -13.30
C GLY A 196 -28.94 16.75 -12.40
N ARG A 197 -30.09 17.06 -11.80
CA ARG A 197 -30.80 16.28 -10.76
C ARG A 197 -32.30 16.58 -10.83
N THR A 198 -33.12 15.69 -10.29
CA THR A 198 -34.58 15.86 -10.20
C THR A 198 -34.91 16.74 -8.99
N PHE A 199 -34.77 18.06 -9.13
CA PHE A 199 -35.01 19.05 -8.07
C PHE A 199 -36.51 19.36 -7.88
N PHE A 200 -37.29 18.35 -7.51
CA PHE A 200 -38.76 18.39 -7.46
C PHE A 200 -39.36 19.15 -6.26
N VAL A 201 -38.53 19.62 -5.33
CA VAL A 201 -38.96 20.40 -4.16
C VAL A 201 -38.53 21.86 -4.28
N CYS A 202 -37.30 22.11 -4.73
CA CYS A 202 -36.75 23.44 -4.89
C CYS A 202 -35.72 23.43 -6.02
N GLN A 203 -36.07 23.98 -7.17
CA GLN A 203 -35.13 24.24 -8.27
C GLN A 203 -34.71 25.72 -8.20
N TYR A 204 -33.57 25.99 -7.55
CA TYR A 204 -33.03 27.34 -7.31
C TYR A 204 -33.96 28.26 -6.49
N ARG A 205 -33.67 28.38 -5.19
CA ARG A 205 -34.23 29.44 -4.33
C ARG A 205 -33.12 30.21 -3.62
N GLN A 206 -33.31 31.52 -3.51
CA GLN A 206 -32.54 32.39 -2.62
C GLN A 206 -33.15 32.38 -1.21
N ILE A 207 -32.34 32.05 -0.21
CA ILE A 207 -32.68 32.01 1.21
C ILE A 207 -31.94 33.14 1.94
N ALA A 208 -32.66 33.89 2.76
CA ALA A 208 -32.14 35.00 3.57
C ALA A 208 -31.59 34.51 4.93
N PRO A 209 -30.76 35.32 5.62
CA PRO A 209 -30.56 35.16 7.07
C PRO A 209 -31.89 35.34 7.83
N GLY A 210 -32.02 34.69 8.98
CA GLY A 210 -33.21 34.76 9.83
C GLY A 210 -33.91 33.41 10.01
N GLU A 211 -35.23 33.42 9.87
CA GLU A 211 -36.15 32.33 10.27
C GLU A 211 -36.11 31.08 9.38
N TRP A 212 -36.77 30.02 9.86
CA TRP A 212 -36.87 28.72 9.22
C TRP A 212 -37.89 28.67 8.09
N GLN A 213 -37.42 28.55 6.86
CA GLN A 213 -38.26 28.39 5.68
C GLN A 213 -38.53 26.90 5.41
N SER A 214 -39.80 26.51 5.35
CA SER A 214 -40.20 25.13 5.04
C SER A 214 -40.35 24.95 3.52
N PHE A 215 -39.70 23.93 2.96
CA PHE A 215 -39.80 23.55 1.56
C PHE A 215 -40.45 22.16 1.45
N LYS A 216 -41.35 22.01 0.48
CA LYS A 216 -42.16 20.79 0.28
C LYS A 216 -42.48 20.60 -1.19
N GLY A 217 -42.38 19.37 -1.70
CA GLY A 217 -42.70 19.04 -3.10
C GLY A 217 -43.04 17.56 -3.28
N ARG A 218 -43.71 17.25 -4.40
CA ARG A 218 -44.23 15.91 -4.73
C ARG A 218 -43.72 15.45 -6.09
N ILE A 219 -43.57 14.12 -6.23
CA ILE A 219 -43.12 13.46 -7.46
C ILE A 219 -43.85 12.12 -7.63
N SER A 220 -44.33 11.85 -8.85
CA SER A 220 -45.06 10.63 -9.19
C SER A 220 -44.99 10.33 -10.68
N GLY A 221 -45.01 9.05 -11.05
CA GLY A 221 -44.87 8.62 -12.44
C GLY A 221 -43.48 8.85 -13.04
N ILE A 222 -43.27 8.28 -14.22
CA ILE A 222 -42.08 8.51 -15.04
C ILE A 222 -42.42 9.44 -16.21
N ALA A 223 -41.52 10.38 -16.52
CA ALA A 223 -41.57 11.18 -17.74
C ALA A 223 -41.01 10.36 -18.92
N PRO A 224 -41.66 10.33 -20.10
CA PRO A 224 -41.18 9.57 -21.26
C PRO A 224 -39.84 10.14 -21.80
N HIS A 225 -39.60 11.43 -21.60
CA HIS A 225 -38.33 12.13 -21.80
C HIS A 225 -38.35 13.48 -21.06
N GLY A 226 -37.25 14.22 -21.13
CA GLY A 226 -37.10 15.55 -20.52
C GLY A 226 -36.54 15.52 -19.10
N ALA A 227 -35.82 16.58 -18.71
CA ALA A 227 -35.42 16.81 -17.32
C ALA A 227 -36.59 17.39 -16.48
N VAL A 228 -37.75 16.73 -16.53
CA VAL A 228 -38.98 17.11 -15.82
C VAL A 228 -38.74 17.09 -14.31
N LEU A 229 -39.37 17.99 -13.55
CA LEU A 229 -39.17 18.09 -12.11
C LEU A 229 -40.13 17.20 -11.32
N ASN A 230 -41.44 17.32 -11.55
CA ASN A 230 -42.49 16.60 -10.81
C ASN A 230 -42.72 15.14 -11.24
N LYS A 231 -41.85 14.58 -12.10
CA LYS A 231 -41.86 13.17 -12.54
C LYS A 231 -40.46 12.58 -12.50
N TRP A 232 -40.35 11.29 -12.22
CA TRP A 232 -39.09 10.56 -12.30
C TRP A 232 -38.61 10.49 -13.76
N TRP A 233 -37.30 10.44 -13.98
CA TRP A 233 -36.74 10.41 -15.34
C TRP A 233 -36.78 8.99 -15.91
N LYS A 234 -36.91 8.83 -17.23
CA LYS A 234 -36.98 7.51 -17.88
C LYS A 234 -35.80 6.63 -17.46
N GLY A 235 -36.10 5.40 -17.05
CA GLY A 235 -35.13 4.42 -16.53
C GLY A 235 -34.77 4.56 -15.03
N THR A 236 -35.38 5.49 -14.28
CA THR A 236 -35.21 5.56 -12.81
C THR A 236 -35.80 4.31 -12.14
N ALA A 237 -34.99 3.62 -11.35
CA ALA A 237 -35.44 2.48 -10.51
C ALA A 237 -35.10 2.68 -9.02
N SER A 238 -34.17 3.58 -8.70
CA SER A 238 -33.84 3.95 -7.33
C SER A 238 -33.31 5.39 -7.26
N ALA A 239 -33.32 5.97 -6.06
CA ALA A 239 -32.97 7.37 -5.87
C ALA A 239 -32.35 7.67 -4.50
N ARG A 240 -31.74 8.85 -4.39
CA ARG A 240 -31.26 9.45 -3.14
C ARG A 240 -31.84 10.85 -2.97
N ILE A 241 -32.19 11.23 -1.75
CA ILE A 241 -32.51 12.63 -1.43
C ILE A 241 -31.26 13.47 -1.68
N CYS A 242 -31.39 14.66 -2.28
CA CYS A 242 -30.28 15.54 -2.60
C CYS A 242 -30.56 16.99 -2.20
N ILE A 243 -29.60 17.56 -1.46
CA ILE A 243 -29.50 18.99 -1.14
C ILE A 243 -28.23 19.51 -1.84
N GLN A 244 -28.34 20.58 -2.62
CA GLN A 244 -27.19 21.28 -3.21
C GLN A 244 -27.35 22.78 -2.96
N ALA A 245 -26.42 23.40 -2.24
CA ALA A 245 -26.60 24.75 -1.70
C ALA A 245 -25.28 25.52 -1.49
N THR A 246 -25.39 26.83 -1.34
CA THR A 246 -24.28 27.71 -0.95
C THR A 246 -23.82 27.37 0.49
N PRO A 247 -22.50 27.40 0.79
CA PRO A 247 -22.01 27.23 2.14
C PRO A 247 -22.65 28.21 3.14
N GLY A 248 -23.02 27.71 4.32
CA GLY A 248 -23.77 28.47 5.32
C GLY A 248 -25.30 28.44 5.13
N VAL A 249 -25.84 27.60 4.24
CA VAL A 249 -27.24 27.15 4.38
C VAL A 249 -27.28 26.10 5.51
N VAL A 250 -28.28 26.20 6.38
CA VAL A 250 -28.54 25.25 7.48
C VAL A 250 -29.87 24.55 7.22
N PHE A 251 -29.97 23.26 7.53
CA PHE A 251 -31.19 22.46 7.30
C PHE A 251 -31.51 21.47 8.43
N LYS A 252 -32.79 21.14 8.58
CA LYS A 252 -33.33 20.07 9.45
C LYS A 252 -34.71 19.61 8.97
N ASP A 253 -35.31 18.63 9.66
CA ASP A 253 -36.64 18.07 9.35
C ASP A 253 -36.80 17.54 7.92
N VAL A 254 -35.77 16.86 7.42
CA VAL A 254 -35.76 16.30 6.07
C VAL A 254 -36.41 14.92 6.04
N VAL A 255 -37.63 14.85 5.48
CA VAL A 255 -38.47 13.66 5.48
C VAL A 255 -38.95 13.35 4.06
N LEU A 256 -38.78 12.10 3.63
CA LEU A 256 -39.44 11.56 2.44
C LEU A 256 -40.56 10.60 2.86
N LYS A 257 -41.78 10.88 2.41
CA LYS A 257 -42.95 10.01 2.58
C LYS A 257 -43.35 9.39 1.23
N LYS A 258 -44.01 8.24 1.29
CA LYS A 258 -44.74 7.61 0.18
C LYS A 258 -46.20 7.56 0.64
N GLU A 259 -47.13 8.16 -0.10
CA GLU A 259 -48.44 8.51 0.50
C GLU A 259 -49.26 7.30 0.97
N ASN A 260 -49.15 6.17 0.27
CA ASN A 260 -49.85 4.92 0.57
C ASN A 260 -48.89 3.79 1.00
N GLY A 261 -47.81 4.08 1.75
CA GLY A 261 -46.96 3.03 2.33
C GLY A 261 -45.59 3.46 2.81
N LYS A 262 -44.76 2.49 3.20
CA LYS A 262 -43.38 2.75 3.64
C LYS A 262 -42.43 2.97 2.45
N VAL A 263 -41.40 3.78 2.66
CA VAL A 263 -40.30 3.97 1.71
C VAL A 263 -39.37 2.76 1.78
N GLU A 264 -39.30 1.98 0.69
CA GLU A 264 -38.44 0.79 0.60
C GLU A 264 -36.97 1.20 0.42
N LEU A 265 -36.15 0.97 1.43
CA LEU A 265 -34.69 1.20 1.37
C LEU A 265 -33.98 -0.04 0.83
N LEU A 266 -33.09 0.17 -0.15
CA LEU A 266 -32.28 -0.89 -0.71
C LEU A 266 -31.12 -1.25 0.25
N PRO A 267 -30.79 -2.54 0.43
CA PRO A 267 -29.71 -2.96 1.32
C PRO A 267 -28.36 -2.40 0.85
N PRO A 268 -27.41 -2.14 1.78
CA PRO A 268 -26.09 -1.63 1.44
C PRO A 268 -25.31 -2.66 0.63
N LYS A 269 -25.16 -2.41 -0.68
CA LYS A 269 -24.46 -3.32 -1.60
C LYS A 269 -23.02 -3.56 -1.16
N THR A 270 -22.69 -4.83 -0.93
CA THR A 270 -21.33 -5.32 -0.65
C THR A 270 -20.45 -5.14 -1.88
N ALA A 271 -19.74 -4.01 -1.95
CA ALA A 271 -18.98 -3.63 -3.13
C ALA A 271 -17.72 -4.49 -3.32
N ALA A 272 -17.63 -5.16 -4.48
CA ALA A 272 -16.38 -5.72 -4.97
C ALA A 272 -15.32 -4.62 -5.16
N ALA A 273 -14.06 -4.92 -4.86
CA ALA A 273 -13.04 -3.89 -4.64
C ALA A 273 -12.38 -3.38 -5.94
N ALA A 274 -12.40 -2.04 -6.13
CA ALA A 274 -11.48 -1.31 -7.01
C ALA A 274 -11.15 0.06 -6.37
N PRO A 275 -9.87 0.46 -6.20
CA PRO A 275 -9.52 1.58 -5.30
C PRO A 275 -9.19 2.91 -6.01
N ARG A 276 -9.41 4.05 -5.33
CA ARG A 276 -8.50 5.23 -5.37
C ARG A 276 -8.74 6.32 -4.28
N LYS A 277 -7.76 6.40 -3.35
CA LYS A 277 -7.16 7.57 -2.67
C LYS A 277 -7.95 8.51 -1.72
N ALA A 278 -7.43 8.60 -0.48
CA ALA A 278 -7.52 9.66 0.56
C ALA A 278 -8.91 10.01 1.16
N GLN A 279 -9.21 9.75 2.45
CA GLN A 279 -8.69 10.41 3.68
C GLN A 279 -8.96 11.94 3.70
N GLY A 280 -9.65 12.56 4.66
CA GLY A 280 -10.43 12.17 5.85
C GLY A 280 -11.31 13.38 6.25
N LYS A 281 -11.89 13.60 7.45
CA LYS A 281 -12.04 12.93 8.77
C LYS A 281 -13.30 13.58 9.43
N ASN A 282 -13.94 13.14 10.53
CA ASN A 282 -14.14 11.86 11.23
C ASN A 282 -15.26 12.09 12.29
N GLN A 283 -16.32 11.28 12.38
CA GLN A 283 -16.88 10.92 13.70
C GLN A 283 -17.60 9.55 13.66
N THR A 284 -17.28 8.74 14.65
CA THR A 284 -17.48 7.29 14.69
C THR A 284 -18.61 6.88 15.63
N SER A 285 -19.46 5.95 15.20
CA SER A 285 -19.76 4.81 16.08
C SER A 285 -18.46 4.02 16.25
N LEU A 286 -17.94 3.93 17.46
CA LEU A 286 -16.64 3.27 17.71
C LEU A 286 -16.73 1.79 17.35
N SER A 287 -15.67 1.23 16.75
CA SER A 287 -15.63 -0.22 16.53
C SER A 287 -15.56 -0.94 17.88
N PRO A 288 -16.10 -2.17 18.03
CA PRO A 288 -16.00 -2.93 19.28
C PRO A 288 -14.54 -3.14 19.73
N VAL A 289 -13.63 -3.29 18.76
CA VAL A 289 -12.18 -3.34 18.98
C VAL A 289 -11.67 -2.05 19.61
N PHE A 290 -12.01 -0.88 19.06
CA PHE A 290 -11.63 0.39 19.68
C PHE A 290 -12.22 0.53 21.10
N ALA A 291 -13.51 0.20 21.27
CA ALA A 291 -14.19 0.32 22.56
C ALA A 291 -13.50 -0.52 23.65
N LYS A 292 -13.11 -1.78 23.36
CA LYS A 292 -12.31 -2.64 24.25
C LYS A 292 -11.05 -1.90 24.74
N TYR A 293 -10.18 -1.49 23.82
CA TYR A 293 -8.86 -0.95 24.18
C TYR A 293 -8.89 0.48 24.70
N TYR A 294 -9.88 1.30 24.31
CA TYR A 294 -10.03 2.64 24.88
C TYR A 294 -10.52 2.57 26.33
N ALA A 295 -11.42 1.63 26.66
CA ALA A 295 -11.89 1.43 28.03
C ALA A 295 -10.79 0.91 28.99
N MET A 296 -9.72 0.31 28.46
CA MET A 296 -8.54 -0.09 29.25
C MET A 296 -7.63 1.09 29.64
N ILE A 297 -7.73 2.24 28.98
CA ILE A 297 -6.93 3.43 29.31
C ILE A 297 -7.62 4.19 30.44
N PRO A 298 -6.99 4.38 31.62
CA PRO A 298 -7.62 5.08 32.74
C PRO A 298 -8.11 6.49 32.38
N ALA A 299 -9.21 6.91 33.00
CA ALA A 299 -9.78 8.24 32.80
C ALA A 299 -8.79 9.35 33.17
N ALA A 300 -8.05 9.18 34.28
CA ALA A 300 -6.91 9.98 34.69
C ALA A 300 -5.69 9.05 34.88
N PRO A 301 -4.87 8.81 33.83
CA PRO A 301 -3.76 7.86 33.93
C PRO A 301 -2.57 8.48 34.69
N ILE A 302 -2.02 7.75 35.66
CA ILE A 302 -0.90 8.19 36.50
C ILE A 302 0.38 8.32 35.66
N ARG A 303 1.30 9.23 36.03
CA ARG A 303 2.59 9.45 35.36
C ARG A 303 3.76 8.81 36.15
N PRO A 304 4.89 8.47 35.51
CA PRO A 304 5.09 8.42 34.06
C PRO A 304 4.25 7.30 33.42
N ARG A 305 3.98 7.40 32.12
CA ARG A 305 3.07 6.52 31.37
C ARG A 305 3.46 6.32 29.90
N LEU A 306 4.28 7.20 29.31
CA LEU A 306 4.91 6.93 28.02
C LEU A 306 6.11 5.99 28.18
N PHE A 307 6.08 4.87 27.44
CA PHE A 307 6.99 3.71 27.53
C PHE A 307 7.07 2.96 28.87
N PHE A 308 7.15 3.68 29.99
CA PHE A 308 7.41 3.12 31.32
C PHE A 308 6.62 3.87 32.39
N ASN A 309 6.17 3.12 33.41
CA ASN A 309 5.58 3.65 34.62
C ASN A 309 6.59 3.66 35.78
N ALA A 310 6.19 4.17 36.96
CA ALA A 310 7.08 4.26 38.12
C ALA A 310 7.71 2.90 38.51
N GLN A 311 6.92 1.83 38.54
CA GLN A 311 7.38 0.48 38.85
C GLN A 311 8.46 -0.01 37.86
N ALA A 312 8.30 0.29 36.56
CA ALA A 312 9.30 -0.04 35.55
C ALA A 312 10.62 0.73 35.75
N PHE A 313 10.57 1.99 36.20
CA PHE A 313 11.78 2.75 36.55
C PHE A 313 12.50 2.19 37.79
N GLU A 314 11.78 1.80 38.84
CA GLU A 314 12.40 1.15 40.01
C GLU A 314 13.01 -0.21 39.63
N ALA A 315 12.36 -0.98 38.76
CA ALA A 315 12.91 -2.21 38.21
C ALA A 315 14.18 -1.98 37.36
N MET A 316 14.31 -0.83 36.67
CA MET A 316 15.53 -0.44 35.96
C MET A 316 16.65 -0.01 36.93
N LYS A 317 16.35 0.75 37.99
CA LYS A 317 17.32 1.10 39.04
C LYS A 317 17.88 -0.14 39.72
N LYS A 318 17.03 -1.13 40.02
CA LYS A 318 17.45 -2.42 40.58
C LYS A 318 18.42 -3.15 39.63
N GLN A 319 18.05 -3.31 38.34
CA GLN A 319 18.93 -3.91 37.34
C GLN A 319 20.26 -3.14 37.20
N LEU A 320 20.26 -1.81 37.33
CA LEU A 320 21.45 -0.97 37.26
C LEU A 320 22.40 -1.16 38.47
N ALA A 321 21.88 -1.59 39.62
CA ALA A 321 22.68 -1.95 40.79
C ALA A 321 23.27 -3.37 40.68
N GLU A 322 22.52 -4.29 40.06
CA GLU A 322 22.86 -5.73 39.97
C GLU A 322 23.77 -6.07 38.78
N ASP A 323 23.58 -5.43 37.61
CA ASP A 323 24.33 -5.73 36.37
C ASP A 323 25.46 -4.71 36.12
N ARG A 324 26.71 -5.19 36.22
CA ARG A 324 27.94 -4.42 35.97
C ARG A 324 28.06 -3.91 34.53
N ASN A 325 27.61 -4.67 33.53
CA ASN A 325 27.66 -4.31 32.11
C ASN A 325 26.60 -3.24 31.79
N LEU A 326 25.41 -3.37 32.35
CA LEU A 326 24.35 -2.36 32.29
C LEU A 326 24.75 -1.06 32.98
N LYS A 327 25.34 -1.15 34.17
CA LYS A 327 25.94 0.00 34.88
C LYS A 327 26.99 0.70 34.02
N ALA A 328 27.98 -0.04 33.49
CA ALA A 328 29.00 0.54 32.61
C ALA A 328 28.41 1.16 31.32
N GLY A 329 27.35 0.56 30.76
CA GLY A 329 26.60 1.13 29.62
C GLY A 329 25.91 2.45 29.96
N PHE A 330 25.29 2.53 31.13
CA PHE A 330 24.65 3.75 31.63
C PHE A 330 25.67 4.84 31.97
N GLU A 331 26.85 4.52 32.51
CA GLU A 331 27.91 5.53 32.72
C GLU A 331 28.38 6.16 31.40
N ARG A 332 28.48 5.38 30.32
CA ARG A 332 28.75 5.91 28.96
C ARG A 332 27.63 6.79 28.42
N LEU A 333 26.39 6.62 28.90
CA LEU A 333 25.28 7.53 28.61
C LEU A 333 25.39 8.82 29.46
N ARG A 334 25.66 8.72 30.76
CA ARG A 334 25.83 9.89 31.65
C ARG A 334 26.94 10.82 31.16
N GLY A 335 28.13 10.28 30.89
CA GLY A 335 29.25 11.06 30.35
C GLY A 335 28.98 11.72 28.99
N LYS A 336 28.06 11.17 28.18
CA LYS A 336 27.60 11.82 26.94
C LYS A 336 26.65 13.00 27.18
N ILE A 337 25.81 12.92 28.23
CA ILE A 337 24.87 13.99 28.60
C ILE A 337 25.62 15.13 29.30
N ASP A 338 26.60 14.79 30.16
CA ASP A 338 27.50 15.76 30.80
C ASP A 338 28.41 16.49 29.78
N ALA A 339 28.68 15.87 28.63
CA ALA A 339 29.36 16.47 27.50
C ALA A 339 28.42 17.21 26.50
N TYR A 340 27.17 17.51 26.88
CA TYR A 340 26.30 18.37 26.07
C TYR A 340 26.69 19.86 26.22
N PRO A 341 26.64 20.67 25.14
CA PRO A 341 26.96 22.09 25.20
C PRO A 341 26.02 22.86 26.16
N GLN A 342 26.57 23.78 26.95
CA GLN A 342 25.77 24.67 27.80
C GLN A 342 24.88 25.63 26.99
N GLU A 343 25.34 26.00 25.79
CA GLU A 343 24.58 26.82 24.84
C GLU A 343 23.68 25.94 23.95
N ILE A 344 22.36 26.02 24.14
CA ILE A 344 21.39 25.16 23.44
C ILE A 344 20.98 25.77 22.09
N THR A 345 21.92 25.77 21.14
CA THR A 345 21.69 26.21 19.75
C THR A 345 21.81 25.07 18.73
N GLU A 346 21.22 25.27 17.56
CA GLU A 346 21.23 24.29 16.46
C GLU A 346 22.65 24.02 15.92
N ALA A 347 23.56 25.00 16.06
CA ALA A 347 24.97 24.87 15.69
C ALA A 347 25.73 24.02 16.71
N ALA A 348 25.62 24.33 18.00
CA ALA A 348 26.28 23.58 19.07
C ALA A 348 25.82 22.10 19.11
N TYR A 349 24.52 21.86 19.01
CA TYR A 349 23.96 20.49 19.07
C TYR A 349 24.06 19.70 17.75
N ALA A 350 24.61 20.29 16.68
CA ALA A 350 24.64 19.70 15.33
C ALA A 350 25.33 18.31 15.22
N LYS A 351 26.15 17.93 16.20
CA LYS A 351 26.89 16.65 16.24
C LYS A 351 26.35 15.65 17.29
N HIS A 352 25.36 16.04 18.10
CA HIS A 352 24.98 15.29 19.31
C HIS A 352 23.86 14.26 19.11
N PHE A 353 23.19 14.22 17.94
CA PHE A 353 22.18 13.23 17.58
C PHE A 353 22.31 12.74 16.13
N TYR A 354 21.75 11.56 15.83
CA TYR A 354 21.64 10.96 14.49
C TYR A 354 20.23 11.17 13.94
N GLY A 355 20.08 12.16 13.07
CA GLY A 355 18.79 12.59 12.52
C GLY A 355 18.87 14.05 12.12
N ARG A 356 17.71 14.70 11.96
CA ARG A 356 17.62 16.16 11.79
C ARG A 356 17.24 16.87 13.08
N ASP A 357 16.41 16.23 13.91
CA ASP A 357 16.11 16.66 15.27
C ASP A 357 17.35 16.51 16.17
N LYS A 358 17.65 17.56 16.92
CA LYS A 358 18.84 17.69 17.76
C LYS A 358 18.51 17.84 19.24
N PHE A 359 17.23 17.98 19.60
CA PHE A 359 16.80 18.49 20.90
C PHE A 359 15.85 17.56 21.65
N GLY A 360 14.85 16.98 20.96
CA GLY A 360 13.91 16.03 21.58
C GLY A 360 14.60 14.81 22.19
N PRO A 361 15.46 14.11 21.44
CA PRO A 361 16.21 12.96 21.92
C PRO A 361 17.27 13.26 22.99
N THR A 362 17.78 14.49 23.04
CA THR A 362 18.73 14.90 24.10
C THR A 362 17.98 15.24 25.38
N ALA A 363 16.79 15.88 25.28
CA ALA A 363 15.87 16.04 26.42
C ALA A 363 15.45 14.68 26.99
N PHE A 364 15.12 13.72 26.13
CA PHE A 364 14.77 12.35 26.52
C PHE A 364 15.88 11.61 27.27
N ARG A 365 17.14 11.75 26.82
CA ARG A 365 18.29 11.15 27.51
C ARG A 365 18.55 11.78 28.88
N ALA A 366 18.45 13.10 28.98
CA ALA A 366 18.56 13.80 30.26
C ALA A 366 17.41 13.43 31.22
N ALA A 367 16.16 13.37 30.74
CA ALA A 367 15.01 12.90 31.52
C ALA A 367 15.16 11.44 31.98
N PHE A 368 15.70 10.57 31.14
CA PHE A 368 15.99 9.17 31.48
C PHE A 368 17.08 9.06 32.56
N ALA A 369 18.17 9.82 32.41
CA ALA A 369 19.24 9.86 33.39
C ALA A 369 18.71 10.32 34.75
N TRP A 370 17.95 11.42 34.80
CA TRP A 370 17.28 11.89 36.01
C TRP A 370 16.37 10.82 36.64
N LYS A 371 15.50 10.14 35.87
CA LYS A 371 14.62 9.09 36.40
C LYS A 371 15.37 7.92 37.05
N LEU A 372 16.60 7.62 36.62
CA LEU A 372 17.41 6.55 37.20
C LEU A 372 18.38 7.01 38.30
N THR A 373 18.72 8.30 38.41
CA THR A 373 19.70 8.80 39.41
C THR A 373 19.11 9.73 40.48
N GLY A 374 17.99 10.40 40.21
CA GLY A 374 17.50 11.52 41.02
C GLY A 374 18.30 12.82 40.89
N ASP A 375 19.39 12.84 40.11
CA ASP A 375 20.31 13.97 40.00
C ASP A 375 19.68 15.14 39.21
N GLU A 376 19.41 16.22 39.94
CA GLU A 376 18.67 17.40 39.51
C GLU A 376 19.32 18.13 38.32
N LYS A 377 20.65 18.00 38.13
CA LYS A 377 21.34 18.61 36.98
C LYS A 377 20.76 18.12 35.65
N TYR A 378 20.39 16.84 35.58
CA TYR A 378 19.79 16.24 34.40
C TYR A 378 18.33 16.68 34.21
N ARG A 379 17.58 16.93 35.31
CA ARG A 379 16.20 17.43 35.24
C ARG A 379 16.16 18.83 34.64
N ILE A 380 17.00 19.73 35.17
CA ILE A 380 17.13 21.12 34.68
C ILE A 380 17.55 21.14 33.21
N LEU A 381 18.55 20.33 32.83
CA LEU A 381 18.99 20.19 31.45
C LEU A 381 17.88 19.64 30.53
N ALA A 382 17.12 18.65 30.98
CA ALA A 382 16.03 18.06 30.21
C ALA A 382 14.90 19.05 29.94
N VAL A 383 14.46 19.85 30.94
CA VAL A 383 13.42 20.87 30.76
C VAL A 383 13.86 21.94 29.76
N LYS A 384 15.11 22.44 29.88
CA LYS A 384 15.69 23.42 28.93
C LYS A 384 15.72 22.87 27.49
N LEU A 385 16.18 21.63 27.31
CA LEU A 385 16.23 20.98 25.99
C LEU A 385 14.84 20.71 25.42
N LEU A 386 13.88 20.35 26.27
CA LEU A 386 12.51 20.06 25.88
C LEU A 386 11.77 21.32 25.41
N LYS A 387 11.95 22.45 26.11
CA LYS A 387 11.50 23.77 25.64
C LYS A 387 12.09 24.07 24.27
N LYS A 388 13.41 23.90 24.10
CA LYS A 388 14.07 24.19 22.81
C LYS A 388 13.60 23.28 21.67
N ALA A 389 13.33 22.02 21.94
CA ALA A 389 12.72 21.10 20.99
C ALA A 389 11.35 21.60 20.53
N ALA A 390 10.47 21.98 21.48
CA ALA A 390 9.13 22.47 21.19
C ALA A 390 9.12 23.77 20.38
N GLU A 391 9.99 24.74 20.68
CA GLU A 391 10.23 25.94 19.87
C GLU A 391 10.65 25.55 18.44
N TRP A 392 11.72 24.76 18.33
CA TRP A 392 12.35 24.43 17.05
C TRP A 392 11.42 23.66 16.11
N TYR A 393 10.63 22.71 16.64
CA TYR A 393 9.64 21.98 15.84
C TYR A 393 8.58 22.88 15.18
N ASN A 394 8.20 23.98 15.83
CA ASN A 394 7.27 24.95 15.27
C ASN A 394 7.96 25.83 14.23
N ALA A 395 9.15 26.36 14.54
CA ALA A 395 9.94 27.18 13.63
C ALA A 395 10.26 26.45 12.29
N ARG A 396 10.58 25.15 12.33
CA ARG A 396 10.76 24.31 11.12
C ARG A 396 9.46 24.24 10.30
N TYR A 397 8.30 24.07 10.95
CA TYR A 397 6.99 23.99 10.28
C TYR A 397 6.45 25.32 9.74
N GLU A 398 6.91 26.44 10.30
CA GLU A 398 6.70 27.80 9.80
C GLU A 398 7.57 28.06 8.57
N ALA A 399 8.84 27.66 8.61
CA ALA A 399 9.79 27.75 7.49
C ALA A 399 9.54 26.75 6.33
N LEU A 400 8.47 25.96 6.38
CA LEU A 400 8.17 24.87 5.44
C LEU A 400 9.34 23.88 5.29
N GLU A 401 9.92 23.51 6.43
CA GLU A 401 11.08 22.65 6.59
C GLU A 401 10.74 21.42 7.45
N PRO A 402 11.25 20.22 7.11
CA PRO A 402 10.95 18.99 7.84
C PRO A 402 11.59 18.97 9.23
N VAL A 403 10.94 18.33 10.20
CA VAL A 403 11.57 17.97 11.48
C VAL A 403 12.43 16.72 11.31
N ASP A 404 11.85 15.58 10.91
CA ASP A 404 12.57 14.34 10.58
C ASP A 404 11.69 13.41 9.70
N TRP A 405 12.25 12.35 9.12
CA TRP A 405 11.49 11.36 8.35
C TRP A 405 10.63 10.48 9.26
N THR A 406 11.07 10.24 10.49
CA THR A 406 10.34 9.46 11.49
C THR A 406 9.78 10.35 12.60
N SER A 407 8.73 9.89 13.27
CA SER A 407 8.17 10.53 14.45
C SER A 407 8.94 10.23 15.74
N PHE A 408 9.92 9.32 15.71
CA PHE A 408 10.50 8.75 16.93
C PHE A 408 11.13 9.80 17.85
N THR A 409 11.89 10.75 17.30
CA THR A 409 12.57 11.81 18.07
C THR A 409 11.60 12.76 18.79
N ARG A 410 10.44 12.99 18.16
CA ARG A 410 9.32 13.77 18.68
C ARG A 410 8.53 12.99 19.73
N ILE A 411 8.43 11.67 19.59
CA ILE A 411 7.86 10.79 20.62
C ILE A 411 8.79 10.70 21.84
N GLU A 412 10.11 10.68 21.64
CA GLU A 412 11.11 10.81 22.71
C GLU A 412 10.95 12.15 23.46
N ALA A 413 10.73 13.27 22.75
CA ALA A 413 10.41 14.55 23.39
C ALA A 413 9.08 14.52 24.19
N LEU A 414 8.03 13.92 23.63
CA LEU A 414 6.74 13.76 24.33
C LEU A 414 6.87 12.87 25.58
N ALA A 415 7.72 11.84 25.55
CA ALA A 415 8.02 11.02 26.72
C ALA A 415 8.86 11.78 27.76
N ALA A 416 9.82 12.61 27.35
CA ALA A 416 10.52 13.51 28.26
C ALA A 416 9.54 14.45 28.99
N TYR A 417 8.59 15.04 28.26
CA TYR A 417 7.50 15.84 28.83
C TYR A 417 6.66 15.02 29.83
N ASP A 418 6.19 13.84 29.44
CA ASP A 418 5.36 12.98 30.28
C ASP A 418 6.06 12.57 31.59
N TRP A 419 7.38 12.37 31.55
CA TRP A 419 8.18 11.98 32.71
C TRP A 419 8.52 13.14 33.65
N LEU A 420 8.64 14.37 33.11
CA LEU A 420 9.00 15.59 33.84
C LEU A 420 7.78 16.43 34.28
N CYS A 421 6.60 16.17 33.72
CA CYS A 421 5.36 16.95 33.85
C CYS A 421 5.12 17.51 35.27
N ASP A 422 5.23 16.63 36.27
CA ASP A 422 4.84 16.93 37.65
C ASP A 422 5.98 17.57 38.47
N THR A 423 7.11 17.87 37.82
CA THR A 423 8.25 18.61 38.37
C THR A 423 8.46 19.99 37.73
N MET A 424 7.76 20.26 36.63
CA MET A 424 7.77 21.58 35.99
C MET A 424 6.77 22.50 36.70
N SER A 425 7.11 23.78 36.81
CA SER A 425 6.14 24.80 37.22
C SER A 425 4.95 24.82 36.25
N GLU A 426 3.81 25.35 36.68
CA GLU A 426 2.64 25.42 35.81
C GLU A 426 2.89 26.24 34.54
N ALA A 427 3.71 27.30 34.64
CA ALA A 427 4.12 28.10 33.49
C ALA A 427 4.94 27.29 32.48
N GLU A 428 6.01 26.62 32.91
CA GLU A 428 6.84 25.76 32.04
C GLU A 428 6.01 24.62 31.43
N ARG A 429 5.20 23.95 32.25
CA ARG A 429 4.34 22.84 31.81
C ARG A 429 3.37 23.31 30.71
N ARG A 430 2.68 24.43 30.92
CA ARG A 430 1.75 25.00 29.92
C ARG A 430 2.49 25.46 28.67
N GLU A 431 3.57 26.24 28.78
CA GLU A 431 4.32 26.78 27.63
C GLU A 431 4.87 25.67 26.73
N ILE A 432 5.58 24.70 27.33
CA ILE A 432 6.19 23.58 26.60
C ILE A 432 5.10 22.69 26.01
N GLY A 433 4.07 22.36 26.79
CA GLY A 433 2.96 21.51 26.36
C GLY A 433 2.14 22.11 25.21
N GLN A 434 1.88 23.42 25.24
CA GLN A 434 1.21 24.16 24.16
C GLN A 434 2.03 24.13 22.85
N ASN A 435 3.35 24.33 22.93
CA ASN A 435 4.21 24.29 21.74
C ASN A 435 4.34 22.86 21.16
N LEU A 436 4.44 21.83 22.01
CA LEU A 436 4.40 20.43 21.57
C LEU A 436 3.06 20.07 20.90
N LEU A 437 1.93 20.54 21.46
CA LEU A 437 0.61 20.36 20.87
C LEU A 437 0.48 21.06 19.51
N ARG A 438 0.92 22.33 19.43
CA ARG A 438 0.90 23.15 18.21
C ARG A 438 1.63 22.45 17.05
N HIS A 439 2.84 21.95 17.31
CA HIS A 439 3.58 21.16 16.32
C HIS A 439 2.85 19.85 15.97
N ALA A 440 2.46 19.05 16.97
CA ALA A 440 1.84 17.75 16.74
C ALA A 440 0.53 17.83 15.94
N VAL A 441 -0.25 18.91 16.12
CA VAL A 441 -1.44 19.21 15.33
C VAL A 441 -1.07 19.67 13.92
N ALA A 442 -0.09 20.56 13.75
CA ALA A 442 0.38 20.98 12.42
C ALA A 442 0.95 19.81 11.59
N ALA A 443 1.60 18.85 12.25
CA ALA A 443 2.11 17.61 11.66
C ALA A 443 1.01 16.67 11.12
N GLN A 444 -0.27 16.90 11.46
CA GLN A 444 -1.40 16.14 10.89
C GLN A 444 -1.90 16.69 9.55
N ASP A 445 -1.46 17.87 9.10
CA ASP A 445 -1.79 18.38 7.77
C ASP A 445 -0.89 17.76 6.69
N LEU A 446 -1.16 16.49 6.39
CA LEU A 446 -0.44 15.71 5.37
C LEU A 446 -0.53 16.36 3.97
N LYS A 447 -1.57 17.18 3.74
CA LYS A 447 -1.74 17.93 2.49
C LYS A 447 -0.77 19.10 2.44
N LYS A 448 -0.65 19.92 3.50
CA LYS A 448 0.39 20.96 3.60
C LYS A 448 1.78 20.35 3.46
N ILE A 449 2.08 19.24 4.16
CA ILE A 449 3.38 18.56 4.10
C ILE A 449 3.72 18.08 2.66
N SER A 450 2.72 17.57 1.92
CA SER A 450 2.90 17.17 0.53
C SER A 450 3.02 18.37 -0.43
N GLN A 451 2.19 19.40 -0.29
CA GLN A 451 2.13 20.53 -1.22
C GLN A 451 3.25 21.55 -1.04
N SER A 452 3.81 21.69 0.17
CA SER A 452 4.99 22.54 0.43
C SER A 452 6.32 21.90 0.01
N GLY A 453 6.29 20.64 -0.43
CA GLY A 453 7.50 19.86 -0.66
C GLY A 453 8.23 19.41 0.61
N MET A 454 7.70 19.64 1.82
CA MET A 454 8.30 19.12 3.07
C MET A 454 8.45 17.59 3.04
N HIS A 455 7.49 16.87 2.46
CA HIS A 455 7.61 15.43 2.21
C HIS A 455 8.87 15.09 1.38
N THR A 456 9.11 15.82 0.29
CA THR A 456 10.32 15.64 -0.54
C THR A 456 11.59 16.16 0.12
N LYS A 457 11.51 17.14 1.03
CA LYS A 457 12.64 17.58 1.83
C LYS A 457 13.04 16.57 2.91
N GLY A 458 12.09 15.74 3.39
CA GLY A 458 12.33 14.65 4.34
C GLY A 458 11.35 14.54 5.52
N GLU A 459 10.09 14.99 5.41
CA GLU A 459 9.06 14.77 6.44
C GLU A 459 8.16 13.56 6.07
N GLY A 460 8.21 12.48 6.86
CA GLY A 460 7.51 11.24 6.53
C GLY A 460 6.02 11.26 6.90
N THR A 461 5.13 10.93 5.96
CA THR A 461 3.67 10.94 6.16
C THR A 461 3.01 9.55 6.01
N SER A 462 3.71 8.49 6.42
CA SER A 462 3.26 7.10 6.19
C SER A 462 2.00 6.74 7.01
N PRO A 463 0.92 6.24 6.38
CA PRO A 463 -0.32 5.84 7.07
C PRO A 463 -0.23 4.47 7.76
N TRP A 464 -1.26 4.13 8.54
CA TRP A 464 -1.38 2.88 9.30
C TRP A 464 -1.34 1.61 8.45
N ASN A 465 -1.77 1.67 7.18
CA ASN A 465 -1.70 0.56 6.22
C ASN A 465 -0.36 0.49 5.47
N SER A 466 0.73 0.93 6.11
CA SER A 466 2.10 0.91 5.60
C SER A 466 3.08 0.92 6.80
N SER A 467 4.29 1.47 6.63
CA SER A 467 5.34 1.45 7.66
C SER A 467 5.02 2.25 8.93
N PHE A 468 4.07 3.19 8.86
CA PHE A 468 3.44 3.93 9.97
C PHE A 468 4.37 4.72 10.93
N TYR A 469 5.66 4.88 10.63
CA TYR A 469 6.60 5.66 11.46
C TYR A 469 6.50 7.19 11.30
N GLY A 470 5.73 7.69 10.33
CA GLY A 470 5.60 9.12 10.00
C GLY A 470 4.71 9.93 10.95
N THR A 471 4.42 11.20 10.60
CA THR A 471 3.67 12.15 11.45
C THR A 471 2.30 11.69 11.97
N PRO A 472 1.54 10.78 11.31
CA PRO A 472 0.29 10.24 11.89
C PRO A 472 0.48 9.51 13.22
N LEU A 473 1.67 8.95 13.48
CA LEU A 473 1.99 8.21 14.71
C LEU A 473 1.93 9.11 15.96
N LEU A 474 2.26 10.39 15.82
CA LEU A 474 2.38 11.36 16.93
C LEU A 474 1.11 11.47 17.79
N LYS A 475 -0.08 11.28 17.20
CA LYS A 475 -1.38 11.57 17.84
C LYS A 475 -1.56 10.84 19.17
N PHE A 476 -1.22 9.56 19.22
CA PHE A 476 -1.39 8.73 20.42
C PHE A 476 -0.51 9.24 21.57
N TYR A 477 0.78 9.42 21.30
CA TYR A 477 1.76 9.91 22.27
C TYR A 477 1.50 11.36 22.68
N THR A 478 1.03 12.21 21.77
CA THR A 478 0.66 13.61 22.09
C THR A 478 -0.55 13.65 23.02
N GLY A 479 -1.60 12.91 22.67
CA GLY A 479 -2.80 12.84 23.49
C GLY A 479 -2.51 12.27 24.87
N LEU A 480 -1.74 11.19 24.95
CA LEU A 480 -1.37 10.58 26.22
C LEU A 480 -0.34 11.40 27.02
N ALA A 481 0.59 12.13 26.39
CA ALA A 481 1.50 13.03 27.12
C ALA A 481 0.76 14.23 27.74
N LEU A 482 -0.19 14.82 27.01
CA LEU A 482 -0.78 16.10 27.39
C LEU A 482 -2.08 16.01 28.19
N LYS A 483 -2.78 14.87 28.17
CA LYS A 483 -4.04 14.67 28.93
C LYS A 483 -3.85 14.87 30.44
N GLY A 484 -4.56 15.82 31.03
CA GLY A 484 -4.44 16.20 32.44
C GLY A 484 -3.18 17.01 32.73
N ALA A 485 -2.64 17.75 31.76
CA ALA A 485 -1.50 18.65 31.99
C ALA A 485 -1.91 20.12 32.17
N GLY A 486 -3.18 20.47 31.96
CA GLY A 486 -3.66 21.86 31.96
C GLY A 486 -3.30 22.62 30.67
N VAL A 487 -3.09 21.91 29.56
CA VAL A 487 -2.68 22.49 28.26
C VAL A 487 -3.91 22.75 27.40
N ASP A 488 -4.51 21.68 26.89
CA ASP A 488 -5.79 21.61 26.17
C ASP A 488 -6.22 20.14 26.22
N ASP A 489 -6.87 19.77 27.32
CA ASP A 489 -7.18 18.38 27.61
C ASP A 489 -8.25 17.81 26.66
N ALA A 490 -9.12 18.67 26.11
CA ALA A 490 -10.09 18.30 25.09
C ALA A 490 -9.40 17.92 23.76
N ARG A 491 -8.40 18.70 23.33
CA ARG A 491 -7.62 18.37 22.12
C ARG A 491 -6.67 17.20 22.35
N ALA A 492 -6.08 17.07 23.54
CA ALA A 492 -5.28 15.92 23.92
C ALA A 492 -6.12 14.62 23.87
N GLU A 493 -7.33 14.64 24.43
CA GLU A 493 -8.26 13.51 24.40
C GLU A 493 -8.73 13.17 22.98
N ALA A 494 -8.97 14.17 22.12
CA ALA A 494 -9.25 13.93 20.70
C ALA A 494 -8.08 13.26 19.96
N LEU A 495 -6.84 13.72 20.20
CA LEU A 495 -5.63 13.12 19.62
C LEU A 495 -5.36 11.71 20.16
N LEU A 496 -5.63 11.46 21.45
CA LEU A 496 -5.53 10.13 22.06
C LEU A 496 -6.45 9.13 21.36
N LYS A 497 -7.73 9.49 21.17
CA LYS A 497 -8.72 8.67 20.45
C LYS A 497 -8.32 8.45 18.97
N GLU A 498 -7.95 9.51 18.24
CA GLU A 498 -7.49 9.38 16.86
C GLU A 498 -6.18 8.57 16.73
N GLY A 499 -5.31 8.62 17.73
CA GLY A 499 -4.03 7.92 17.75
C GLY A 499 -4.18 6.43 18.07
N LEU A 500 -4.98 6.11 19.09
CA LEU A 500 -5.30 4.72 19.44
C LEU A 500 -5.98 4.01 18.27
N ASN A 501 -6.95 4.66 17.62
CA ASN A 501 -7.61 4.09 16.44
C ASN A 501 -6.62 3.75 15.32
N ASP A 502 -5.69 4.65 14.97
CA ASP A 502 -4.72 4.38 13.90
C ASP A 502 -3.73 3.26 14.27
N ASN A 503 -3.31 3.18 15.54
CA ASN A 503 -2.48 2.07 16.03
C ASN A 503 -3.22 0.73 15.94
N LEU A 504 -4.47 0.65 16.40
CA LEU A 504 -5.27 -0.58 16.30
C LEU A 504 -5.52 -1.01 14.84
N ASN A 505 -5.74 -0.06 13.92
CA ASN A 505 -5.85 -0.35 12.50
C ASN A 505 -4.52 -0.83 11.89
N MET A 506 -3.39 -0.28 12.35
CA MET A 506 -2.05 -0.74 11.96
C MET A 506 -1.77 -2.18 12.44
N LEU A 507 -2.07 -2.50 13.70
CA LEU A 507 -1.92 -3.84 14.25
C LEU A 507 -2.82 -4.87 13.55
N ALA A 508 -4.10 -4.55 13.36
CA ALA A 508 -5.03 -5.41 12.62
C ALA A 508 -4.57 -5.65 11.17
N PHE A 509 -4.01 -4.63 10.51
CA PHE A 509 -3.43 -4.75 9.17
C PHE A 509 -2.18 -5.63 9.16
N ARG A 510 -1.26 -5.48 10.13
CA ARG A 510 -0.02 -6.28 10.21
C ARG A 510 -0.30 -7.75 10.53
N THR A 511 -1.21 -8.03 11.46
CA THR A 511 -1.69 -9.41 11.72
C THR A 511 -2.34 -10.01 10.48
N LYS A 512 -3.17 -9.26 9.75
CA LYS A 512 -3.75 -9.73 8.47
C LYS A 512 -2.69 -9.99 7.38
N MET A 513 -1.61 -9.22 7.35
CA MET A 513 -0.50 -9.42 6.41
C MET A 513 0.39 -10.61 6.78
N ALA A 514 0.66 -10.85 8.07
CA ALA A 514 1.38 -12.04 8.53
C ALA A 514 0.60 -13.33 8.24
N GLY A 515 -0.72 -13.35 8.46
CA GLY A 515 -1.52 -14.56 8.40
C GLY A 515 -0.98 -15.64 9.34
N ASP A 516 -1.12 -16.92 8.95
CA ASP A 516 -0.73 -18.06 9.80
C ASP A 516 0.79 -18.34 9.79
N ALA A 517 1.50 -17.88 8.75
CA ALA A 517 2.89 -18.25 8.49
C ALA A 517 3.91 -17.15 8.83
N GLY A 518 3.47 -15.89 8.92
CA GLY A 518 4.35 -14.74 9.13
C GLY A 518 4.73 -13.99 7.87
N GLY A 519 5.62 -13.01 8.05
CA GLY A 519 5.94 -11.99 7.07
C GLY A 519 5.44 -10.61 7.50
N ALA A 520 6.00 -9.55 6.93
CA ALA A 520 5.68 -8.17 7.30
C ALA A 520 4.54 -7.58 6.47
N HIS A 521 4.26 -6.29 6.70
CA HIS A 521 3.45 -5.45 5.82
C HIS A 521 4.20 -5.04 4.52
N ASN A 522 5.46 -5.45 4.34
CA ASN A 522 6.28 -5.17 3.15
C ASN A 522 7.13 -6.40 2.80
N SER A 523 7.55 -6.51 1.55
CA SER A 523 8.25 -7.69 1.00
C SER A 523 9.79 -7.61 1.10
N THR A 524 10.35 -6.61 1.78
CA THR A 524 11.79 -6.35 1.82
C THR A 524 12.34 -6.63 3.22
N PRO A 525 13.14 -7.69 3.46
CA PRO A 525 13.57 -8.08 4.79
C PRO A 525 14.28 -6.95 5.56
N GLY A 526 15.18 -6.20 4.92
CA GLY A 526 15.80 -5.00 5.50
C GLY A 526 14.82 -3.89 5.95
N TYR A 527 13.66 -3.71 5.31
CA TYR A 527 12.63 -2.75 5.74
C TYR A 527 11.70 -3.33 6.81
N ALA A 528 11.38 -4.61 6.70
CA ALA A 528 10.58 -5.35 7.66
C ALA A 528 11.22 -5.44 9.05
N PHE A 529 12.56 -5.49 9.14
CA PHE A 529 13.33 -5.48 10.40
C PHE A 529 14.04 -4.13 10.67
N GLY A 530 13.65 -3.08 9.96
CA GLY A 530 14.14 -1.71 10.12
C GLY A 530 13.25 -0.87 11.04
N ASP A 531 12.90 0.35 10.61
CA ASP A 531 12.12 1.32 11.40
C ASP A 531 10.65 0.93 11.60
N ALA A 532 10.09 0.06 10.77
CA ALA A 532 8.65 -0.15 10.76
C ALA A 532 8.11 -0.87 12.02
N PRO A 533 8.73 -1.96 12.54
CA PRO A 533 8.34 -2.57 13.83
C PRO A 533 8.47 -1.64 15.03
N VAL A 534 9.30 -0.58 14.96
CA VAL A 534 9.45 0.39 16.06
C VAL A 534 8.13 1.05 16.42
N SER A 535 7.25 1.26 15.44
CA SER A 535 5.90 1.79 15.66
C SER A 535 5.03 0.83 16.49
N GLU A 536 5.24 -0.49 16.36
CA GLU A 536 4.58 -1.51 17.19
C GLU A 536 5.21 -1.56 18.58
N TRP A 537 6.55 -1.65 18.66
CA TRP A 537 7.28 -1.69 19.93
C TRP A 537 7.01 -0.48 20.83
N PHE A 538 7.00 0.72 20.26
CA PHE A 538 6.70 1.96 20.98
C PHE A 538 5.25 2.00 21.47
N PHE A 539 4.32 1.38 20.74
CA PHE A 539 2.91 1.29 21.13
C PHE A 539 2.72 0.23 22.21
N TYR A 540 3.31 -0.98 22.07
CA TYR A 540 3.22 -2.06 23.06
C TYR A 540 3.77 -1.64 24.43
N LEU A 541 4.98 -1.06 24.48
CA LEU A 541 5.57 -0.56 25.73
C LEU A 541 4.67 0.48 26.40
N THR A 542 4.16 1.44 25.64
CA THR A 542 3.30 2.52 26.17
C THR A 542 1.93 2.01 26.60
N PHE A 543 1.30 1.12 25.83
CA PHE A 543 0.00 0.55 26.18
C PHE A 543 0.12 -0.32 27.44
N ARG A 544 1.18 -1.12 27.56
CA ARG A 544 1.49 -1.90 28.77
C ARG A 544 1.78 -1.00 29.97
N ALA A 545 2.52 0.09 29.80
CA ALA A 545 2.82 1.03 30.89
C ALA A 545 1.57 1.74 31.44
N VAL A 546 0.60 2.09 30.58
CA VAL A 546 -0.61 2.86 30.97
C VAL A 546 -1.82 1.99 31.34
N THR A 547 -1.89 0.73 30.90
CA THR A 547 -3.04 -0.18 31.15
C THR A 547 -2.69 -1.46 31.92
N GLY A 548 -1.41 -1.82 32.00
CA GLY A 548 -0.96 -3.15 32.45
C GLY A 548 -1.16 -4.28 31.43
N HIS A 549 -1.91 -4.06 30.35
CA HIS A 549 -2.28 -5.11 29.38
C HIS A 549 -1.22 -5.33 28.30
N GLU A 550 -0.93 -6.60 28.00
CA GLU A 550 0.03 -7.00 26.97
C GLU A 550 -0.65 -7.12 25.59
N ILE A 551 -0.88 -5.98 24.95
CA ILE A 551 -1.59 -5.89 23.67
C ILE A 551 -0.84 -6.58 22.51
N ALA A 552 0.47 -6.89 22.65
CA ALA A 552 1.21 -7.65 21.65
C ALA A 552 0.61 -9.04 21.41
N MET A 553 0.07 -9.68 22.46
CA MET A 553 -0.50 -11.03 22.39
C MET A 553 -1.91 -11.06 21.75
N ASP A 554 -2.64 -9.93 21.77
CA ASP A 554 -3.89 -9.78 21.02
C ASP A 554 -3.65 -9.61 19.51
N PHE A 555 -2.45 -9.22 19.10
CA PHE A 555 -2.06 -8.97 17.70
C PHE A 555 -0.73 -9.66 17.33
N PRO A 556 -0.66 -11.01 17.37
CA PRO A 556 0.60 -11.77 17.30
C PRO A 556 1.28 -11.81 15.92
N GLY A 557 0.83 -11.02 14.93
CA GLY A 557 1.40 -11.01 13.58
C GLY A 557 2.90 -10.71 13.54
N ASN A 558 3.36 -9.75 14.35
CA ASN A 558 4.79 -9.44 14.50
C ASN A 558 5.55 -10.57 15.22
N GLY A 559 4.86 -11.37 16.05
CA GLY A 559 5.36 -12.61 16.65
C GLY A 559 5.69 -13.70 15.61
N LEU A 560 5.05 -13.69 14.44
CA LEU A 560 5.34 -14.64 13.35
C LEU A 560 6.46 -14.16 12.41
N LEU A 561 6.97 -12.94 12.58
CA LEU A 561 7.96 -12.35 11.67
C LEU A 561 9.28 -13.15 11.53
N PRO A 562 9.85 -13.80 12.58
CA PRO A 562 11.06 -14.62 12.44
C PRO A 562 10.91 -15.84 11.53
N HIS A 563 9.71 -16.40 11.37
CA HIS A 563 9.44 -17.52 10.46
C HIS A 563 9.79 -17.16 9.01
N TRP A 564 9.29 -16.02 8.53
CA TRP A 564 9.57 -15.54 7.17
C TRP A 564 11.03 -15.17 6.99
N LEU A 565 11.67 -14.54 7.99
CA LEU A 565 13.07 -14.15 7.88
C LEU A 565 14.00 -15.35 7.69
N PHE A 566 13.70 -16.50 8.31
CA PHE A 566 14.55 -17.70 8.21
C PHE A 566 14.65 -18.21 6.77
N TYR A 567 13.56 -18.07 6.02
CA TYR A 567 13.47 -18.40 4.60
C TYR A 567 14.02 -17.28 3.71
N ALA A 568 13.78 -16.02 4.08
CA ALA A 568 14.24 -14.84 3.34
C ALA A 568 15.73 -14.51 3.52
N SER A 569 16.48 -15.31 4.30
CA SER A 569 17.90 -15.09 4.57
C SER A 569 18.73 -16.38 4.62
N PHE A 570 20.01 -16.23 4.29
CA PHE A 570 20.97 -17.34 4.12
C PHE A 570 22.41 -16.90 4.45
N PRO A 571 23.30 -17.81 4.86
CA PRO A 571 24.67 -17.48 5.26
C PRO A 571 25.56 -17.08 4.07
N SER A 572 26.34 -16.02 4.21
CA SER A 572 27.48 -15.71 3.34
C SER A 572 28.75 -16.48 3.76
N PRO A 573 29.75 -16.62 2.87
CA PRO A 573 31.04 -17.22 3.21
C PRO A 573 31.82 -16.51 4.33
N ASP A 574 31.52 -15.25 4.63
CA ASP A 574 32.10 -14.47 5.74
C ASP A 574 31.25 -14.49 7.04
N GLY A 575 30.29 -15.41 7.14
CA GLY A 575 29.53 -15.70 8.37
C GLY A 575 28.41 -14.71 8.69
N LEU A 576 28.16 -13.73 7.83
CA LEU A 576 26.99 -12.84 7.93
C LEU A 576 25.77 -13.47 7.22
N LEU A 577 24.64 -12.77 7.26
CA LEU A 577 23.43 -13.15 6.54
C LEU A 577 23.23 -12.28 5.30
N LEU A 578 22.79 -12.89 4.22
CA LEU A 578 22.35 -12.28 2.97
C LEU A 578 20.82 -12.27 2.89
N GLU A 579 20.26 -11.32 2.15
CA GLU A 579 18.90 -11.35 1.61
C GLU A 579 18.96 -11.46 0.08
N HIS A 580 17.87 -11.85 -0.57
CA HIS A 580 17.80 -11.91 -2.05
C HIS A 580 17.79 -10.55 -2.76
N GLY A 581 17.83 -9.43 -2.02
CA GLY A 581 17.78 -8.07 -2.57
C GLY A 581 16.45 -7.79 -3.29
N THR A 582 15.33 -7.73 -2.55
CA THR A 582 13.98 -7.68 -3.17
C THR A 582 13.18 -6.49 -2.68
N GLY A 583 12.47 -5.82 -3.59
CA GLY A 583 11.74 -4.60 -3.24
C GLY A 583 12.71 -3.46 -2.95
N GLY A 584 12.47 -2.74 -1.85
CA GLY A 584 13.20 -1.55 -1.40
C GLY A 584 14.68 -1.72 -0.99
N SER A 585 15.34 -2.83 -1.35
CA SER A 585 16.72 -3.17 -0.94
C SER A 585 17.78 -2.23 -1.53
N TRP A 586 18.90 -2.10 -0.82
CA TRP A 586 20.06 -1.32 -1.23
C TRP A 586 21.13 -2.27 -1.75
N HIS A 587 21.19 -2.49 -3.07
CA HIS A 587 22.04 -3.51 -3.71
C HIS A 587 23.54 -3.13 -3.74
N MET A 588 24.13 -2.99 -2.55
CA MET A 588 25.59 -2.87 -2.39
C MET A 588 26.22 -4.25 -2.29
N ASP A 589 25.82 -5.00 -1.27
CA ASP A 589 26.37 -6.31 -0.89
C ASP A 589 25.29 -7.33 -0.54
N ASN A 590 24.01 -6.95 -0.65
CA ASN A 590 22.83 -7.73 -0.25
C ASN A 590 22.92 -8.36 1.15
N LYS A 591 23.76 -7.80 2.03
CA LYS A 591 23.88 -8.22 3.42
C LYS A 591 22.67 -7.74 4.21
N LEU A 592 22.02 -8.67 4.90
CA LEU A 592 20.86 -8.44 5.75
C LEU A 592 21.28 -7.64 7.00
N ARG A 593 21.36 -6.32 6.85
CA ARG A 593 21.71 -5.35 7.89
C ARG A 593 20.51 -5.12 8.83
N MET A 594 20.05 -6.18 9.49
CA MET A 594 18.95 -6.14 10.47
C MET A 594 19.24 -5.09 11.56
N ASN A 595 18.22 -4.38 12.06
CA ASN A 595 18.34 -3.76 13.37
C ASN A 595 18.11 -4.80 14.47
N ILE A 596 19.10 -5.68 14.63
CA ILE A 596 19.12 -6.84 15.52
C ILE A 596 18.74 -6.55 16.99
N ARG A 597 18.88 -5.29 17.46
CA ARG A 597 18.46 -4.86 18.80
C ARG A 597 16.95 -5.00 19.03
N TYR A 598 16.12 -4.96 17.99
CA TYR A 598 14.67 -5.15 18.11
C TYR A 598 14.25 -6.61 18.35
N LEU A 599 15.11 -7.58 18.03
CA LEU A 599 14.90 -8.96 18.45
C LEU A 599 14.88 -9.11 20.00
N GLY A 600 15.49 -8.15 20.74
CA GLY A 600 15.43 -8.14 22.21
C GLY A 600 14.02 -7.84 22.73
N LEU A 601 13.30 -6.99 22.00
CA LEU A 601 11.89 -6.72 22.25
C LEU A 601 11.02 -7.89 21.80
N TYR A 602 11.42 -8.65 20.77
CA TYR A 602 10.70 -9.88 20.41
C TYR A 602 10.57 -10.83 21.62
N ARG A 603 11.63 -11.15 22.35
CA ARG A 603 11.52 -12.06 23.51
C ARG A 603 10.77 -11.44 24.71
N ASN A 604 10.77 -10.11 24.84
CA ASN A 604 9.99 -9.36 25.84
C ASN A 604 8.48 -9.49 25.62
N PHE A 605 8.03 -9.55 24.37
CA PHE A 605 6.61 -9.60 23.98
C PHE A 605 6.11 -11.00 23.58
N PHE A 606 7.01 -11.86 23.07
CA PHE A 606 6.68 -13.14 22.42
C PHE A 606 7.58 -14.29 22.90
N GLY A 607 8.09 -14.23 24.13
CA GLY A 607 9.06 -15.20 24.67
C GLY A 607 8.60 -16.67 24.70
N THR A 608 7.28 -16.92 24.76
CA THR A 608 6.67 -18.26 24.70
C THR A 608 6.18 -18.67 23.31
N HIS A 609 6.28 -17.77 22.32
CA HIS A 609 5.77 -17.99 20.97
C HIS A 609 6.68 -18.95 20.17
N PRO A 610 6.15 -19.88 19.35
CA PRO A 610 6.97 -20.87 18.63
C PRO A 610 8.11 -20.29 17.79
N ALA A 611 7.94 -19.08 17.23
CA ALA A 611 8.97 -18.43 16.44
C ALA A 611 10.22 -17.98 17.24
N ALA A 612 10.20 -18.06 18.58
CA ALA A 612 11.33 -17.69 19.44
C ALA A 612 12.60 -18.51 19.15
N LYS A 613 12.48 -19.79 18.74
CA LYS A 613 13.64 -20.62 18.35
C LYS A 613 14.48 -20.02 17.20
N PHE A 614 13.82 -19.32 16.28
CA PHE A 614 14.50 -18.68 15.14
C PHE A 614 15.29 -17.44 15.55
N VAL A 615 14.83 -16.74 16.60
CA VAL A 615 15.50 -15.53 17.12
C VAL A 615 16.89 -15.87 17.65
N ASP A 616 17.01 -16.96 18.40
CA ASP A 616 18.31 -17.43 18.89
C ASP A 616 19.26 -17.85 17.74
N PHE A 617 18.73 -18.45 16.66
CA PHE A 617 19.51 -18.72 15.45
C PHE A 617 20.10 -17.42 14.86
N PHE A 618 19.27 -16.39 14.65
CA PHE A 618 19.75 -15.08 14.15
C PHE A 618 20.82 -14.44 15.04
N ILE A 619 20.75 -14.68 16.36
CA ILE A 619 21.69 -14.13 17.33
C ILE A 619 23.02 -14.86 17.28
N SER A 620 23.00 -16.19 17.27
CA SER A 620 24.21 -17.02 17.12
C SER A 620 24.95 -16.77 15.80
N ALA A 621 24.23 -16.35 14.76
CA ALA A 621 24.75 -16.07 13.42
C ALA A 621 25.32 -14.64 13.28
N GLN A 622 25.45 -13.85 14.35
CA GLN A 622 25.91 -12.45 14.27
C GLN A 622 27.05 -12.15 15.27
N PRO A 623 28.19 -11.59 14.82
CA PRO A 623 29.32 -11.26 15.70
C PRO A 623 28.98 -10.30 16.86
N ASP A 624 28.04 -9.37 16.65
CA ASP A 624 27.63 -8.36 17.63
C ASP A 624 27.02 -8.94 18.94
N PHE A 625 26.69 -10.23 18.99
CA PHE A 625 26.07 -10.90 20.15
C PHE A 625 26.91 -12.00 20.81
N GLN A 626 28.19 -12.14 20.46
CA GLN A 626 29.01 -13.25 20.95
C GLN A 626 29.23 -13.26 22.47
N SER A 627 29.10 -12.12 23.17
CA SER A 627 29.01 -12.04 24.64
C SER A 627 28.24 -10.80 25.10
N ASP A 628 27.60 -10.84 26.28
CA ASP A 628 26.85 -9.69 26.83
C ASP A 628 27.74 -8.46 27.07
N GLU A 629 29.02 -8.70 27.38
CA GLU A 629 30.03 -7.64 27.49
C GLU A 629 30.31 -7.02 26.12
N TYR A 630 30.48 -7.82 25.06
CA TYR A 630 30.64 -7.30 23.70
C TYR A 630 29.40 -6.54 23.26
N VAL A 631 28.19 -7.07 23.52
CA VAL A 631 26.92 -6.38 23.26
C VAL A 631 26.96 -5.00 23.88
N MET A 632 27.15 -4.90 25.19
CA MET A 632 27.08 -3.62 25.89
C MET A 632 28.23 -2.66 25.54
N LYS A 633 29.39 -3.17 25.09
CA LYS A 633 30.51 -2.38 24.57
C LYS A 633 30.39 -2.01 23.08
N SER A 634 29.61 -2.75 22.29
CA SER A 634 29.56 -2.62 20.82
C SER A 634 29.19 -1.20 20.40
N GLY A 635 29.91 -0.68 19.41
CA GLY A 635 29.68 0.65 18.82
C GLY A 635 28.28 0.84 18.22
N SER A 636 27.51 -0.23 18.08
CA SER A 636 26.10 -0.21 17.70
C SER A 636 25.19 0.49 18.74
N TRP A 637 25.44 0.38 20.05
CA TRP A 637 24.63 1.01 21.09
C TRP A 637 24.89 2.52 21.29
N PRO A 638 26.15 3.01 21.33
CA PRO A 638 26.43 4.44 21.42
C PRO A 638 26.17 5.20 20.10
N TYR A 639 25.58 4.58 19.06
CA TYR A 639 25.04 5.31 17.92
C TYR A 639 24.03 6.35 18.41
N SER A 640 24.21 7.61 18.02
CA SER A 640 23.49 8.77 18.55
C SER A 640 22.01 8.84 18.15
N GLY A 641 21.34 7.72 17.82
CA GLY A 641 19.97 7.68 17.29
C GLY A 641 18.99 6.80 18.08
N TYR A 642 19.43 6.10 19.14
CA TYR A 642 18.63 5.03 19.76
C TYR A 642 18.21 5.33 21.22
N PRO A 643 17.01 4.87 21.63
CA PRO A 643 16.52 5.05 22.99
C PRO A 643 17.42 4.40 24.06
N PRO A 644 17.78 5.09 25.15
CA PRO A 644 18.70 4.58 26.18
C PRO A 644 18.14 3.41 27.01
N TRP A 645 16.84 3.13 26.92
CA TRP A 645 16.16 2.07 27.67
C TRP A 645 16.25 0.68 27.02
N LEU A 646 16.67 0.57 25.75
CA LEU A 646 16.72 -0.72 25.03
C LEU A 646 17.54 -1.82 25.75
N PRO A 647 18.71 -1.54 26.36
CA PRO A 647 19.47 -2.55 27.10
C PRO A 647 18.73 -3.17 28.28
N PHE A 648 17.91 -2.39 28.99
CA PHE A 648 17.10 -2.89 30.12
C PHE A 648 16.02 -3.90 29.68
N GLN A 649 15.71 -3.94 28.38
CA GLN A 649 14.76 -4.84 27.75
C GLN A 649 15.45 -6.02 27.01
N TYR A 650 16.77 -6.11 27.05
CA TYR A 650 17.57 -7.16 26.40
C TYR A 650 17.50 -8.47 27.20
N ARG A 651 17.06 -9.59 26.60
CA ARG A 651 16.77 -10.86 27.29
C ARG A 651 16.98 -12.07 26.37
N TYR A 652 18.14 -12.75 26.45
CA TYR A 652 18.48 -13.85 25.54
C TYR A 652 19.31 -14.97 26.16
N THR A 653 19.37 -16.09 25.44
CA THR A 653 20.45 -17.08 25.52
C THR A 653 21.75 -16.42 25.06
N ARG A 654 22.84 -16.52 25.84
CA ARG A 654 24.17 -16.03 25.39
C ARG A 654 24.67 -16.92 24.25
N ALA A 655 25.45 -16.40 23.31
CA ALA A 655 25.92 -17.19 22.16
C ALA A 655 26.69 -18.46 22.56
N ALA A 656 27.46 -18.40 23.65
CA ALA A 656 28.17 -19.56 24.22
C ALA A 656 27.25 -20.64 24.84
N ASP A 657 26.03 -20.27 25.25
CA ASP A 657 25.04 -21.23 25.78
C ASP A 657 24.08 -21.76 24.70
N TYR A 658 24.09 -21.16 23.49
CA TYR A 658 23.14 -21.49 22.44
C TYR A 658 23.40 -22.88 21.86
N LYS A 659 22.41 -23.76 22.02
CA LYS A 659 22.40 -25.09 21.41
C LYS A 659 21.62 -25.03 20.09
N HIS A 660 22.33 -25.16 18.98
CA HIS A 660 21.72 -25.15 17.66
C HIS A 660 20.89 -26.43 17.43
N ASP A 661 19.57 -26.27 17.46
CA ASP A 661 18.58 -27.34 17.29
C ASP A 661 18.50 -27.80 15.82
N ARG A 662 19.53 -28.53 15.38
CA ARG A 662 19.67 -29.02 14.00
C ARG A 662 18.44 -29.79 13.54
N ALA A 663 17.96 -30.72 14.37
CA ALA A 663 16.78 -31.53 14.07
C ALA A 663 15.53 -30.68 13.83
N PHE A 664 15.33 -29.58 14.58
CA PHE A 664 14.23 -28.65 14.30
C PHE A 664 14.37 -27.95 12.94
N PHE A 665 15.56 -27.48 12.58
CA PHE A 665 15.78 -26.77 11.31
C PHE A 665 15.85 -27.69 10.08
N GLU A 666 16.33 -28.93 10.24
CA GLU A 666 16.41 -29.95 9.19
C GLU A 666 15.02 -30.52 8.81
N ASN A 667 14.07 -30.53 9.75
CA ASN A 667 12.68 -30.92 9.50
C ASN A 667 11.81 -29.80 8.88
N LEU A 668 12.35 -28.59 8.65
CA LEU A 668 11.64 -27.53 7.93
C LEU A 668 11.69 -27.79 6.41
N PRO A 669 10.59 -27.58 5.66
CA PRO A 669 10.57 -27.87 4.23
C PRO A 669 11.55 -26.98 3.46
N LYS A 670 12.23 -27.56 2.48
CA LYS A 670 13.24 -26.89 1.64
C LYS A 670 12.68 -25.83 0.67
N ALA A 671 11.41 -25.46 0.82
CA ALA A 671 10.79 -24.27 0.25
C ALA A 671 9.54 -23.86 1.04
N PHE A 672 9.21 -22.56 1.04
CA PHE A 672 7.98 -22.04 1.64
C PHE A 672 7.45 -20.81 0.88
N PHE A 673 6.14 -20.79 0.62
CA PHE A 673 5.38 -19.74 -0.06
C PHE A 673 4.58 -18.89 0.94
N PHE A 674 4.99 -17.63 1.12
CA PHE A 674 4.35 -16.64 1.98
C PHE A 674 3.24 -15.91 1.22
N ALA A 675 2.06 -16.54 1.15
CA ALA A 675 0.94 -16.18 0.27
C ALA A 675 0.28 -14.79 0.47
N ASN A 676 0.73 -13.99 1.45
CA ASN A 676 0.35 -12.58 1.60
C ASN A 676 1.42 -11.61 1.09
N LEU A 677 2.69 -11.98 1.23
CA LEU A 677 3.82 -11.25 0.64
C LEU A 677 3.99 -11.58 -0.85
N GLY A 678 3.48 -12.72 -1.30
CA GLY A 678 3.67 -13.19 -2.66
C GLY A 678 5.12 -13.57 -2.93
N GLN A 679 5.79 -14.21 -1.96
CA GLN A 679 7.19 -14.61 -2.05
C GLN A 679 7.34 -16.10 -1.70
N THR A 680 8.03 -16.84 -2.55
CA THR A 680 8.42 -18.23 -2.34
C THR A 680 9.94 -18.29 -2.24
N TYR A 681 10.45 -18.77 -1.12
CA TYR A 681 11.87 -19.02 -0.93
C TYR A 681 12.14 -20.51 -1.01
N MET A 682 13.27 -20.89 -1.59
CA MET A 682 13.65 -22.29 -1.83
C MET A 682 15.15 -22.44 -1.63
N PHE A 683 15.60 -23.62 -1.19
CA PHE A 683 17.02 -23.91 -1.05
C PHE A 683 17.34 -25.39 -1.28
N SER A 684 18.59 -25.70 -1.63
CA SER A 684 19.10 -27.09 -1.63
C SER A 684 19.38 -27.60 -0.21
N GLY A 685 19.87 -26.71 0.66
CA GLY A 685 20.26 -26.95 2.04
C GLY A 685 20.45 -25.64 2.81
N ARG A 686 21.29 -25.63 3.86
CA ARG A 686 21.51 -24.45 4.73
C ARG A 686 22.98 -24.07 4.93
N GLY A 687 23.91 -24.63 4.15
CA GLY A 687 25.33 -24.27 4.17
C GLY A 687 25.70 -23.12 3.22
N LYS A 688 26.87 -22.51 3.41
CA LYS A 688 27.41 -21.43 2.55
C LYS A 688 27.53 -21.78 1.04
N ASP A 689 27.61 -23.07 0.72
CA ASP A 689 27.82 -23.60 -0.64
C ASP A 689 26.51 -24.13 -1.28
N ASP A 690 25.38 -24.00 -0.57
CA ASP A 690 24.06 -24.34 -1.08
C ASP A 690 23.51 -23.32 -2.09
N THR A 691 22.50 -23.75 -2.84
CA THR A 691 21.75 -22.92 -3.78
C THR A 691 20.55 -22.33 -3.07
N TYR A 692 20.39 -21.01 -3.17
CA TYR A 692 19.32 -20.25 -2.54
C TYR A 692 18.53 -19.47 -3.59
N VAL A 693 17.20 -19.51 -3.46
CA VAL A 693 16.27 -19.08 -4.50
C VAL A 693 15.14 -18.27 -3.88
N MET A 694 14.74 -17.20 -4.57
CA MET A 694 13.50 -16.46 -4.31
C MET A 694 12.71 -16.39 -5.62
N PHE A 695 11.39 -16.53 -5.54
CA PHE A 695 10.44 -16.29 -6.63
C PHE A 695 9.28 -15.45 -6.09
N THR A 696 8.85 -14.38 -6.77
CA THR A 696 7.73 -13.54 -6.31
C THR A 696 6.54 -13.55 -7.26
N CYS A 697 5.35 -13.84 -6.74
CA CYS A 697 4.06 -13.75 -7.43
C CYS A 697 2.92 -13.78 -6.40
N GLY A 698 1.84 -13.04 -6.64
CA GLY A 698 0.65 -13.04 -5.78
C GLY A 698 0.70 -12.10 -4.58
N SER A 699 1.49 -11.02 -4.66
CA SER A 699 1.66 -10.14 -3.50
C SER A 699 0.41 -9.32 -3.17
N LYS A 700 0.11 -9.19 -1.88
CA LYS A 700 -1.01 -8.38 -1.36
C LYS A 700 -0.54 -7.05 -0.77
N SER A 701 0.77 -6.82 -0.66
CA SER A 701 1.32 -5.54 -0.21
C SER A 701 1.72 -4.64 -1.37
N LEU A 702 1.44 -3.35 -1.21
CA LEU A 702 1.95 -2.26 -2.05
C LEU A 702 3.18 -1.57 -1.44
N SER A 703 3.56 -1.89 -0.19
CA SER A 703 4.66 -1.19 0.50
C SER A 703 6.00 -1.79 0.06
N HIS A 704 6.82 -0.98 -0.61
CA HIS A 704 8.14 -1.34 -1.17
C HIS A 704 8.14 -2.49 -2.19
N LYS A 705 6.98 -2.86 -2.75
CA LYS A 705 6.83 -3.88 -3.79
C LYS A 705 6.98 -3.26 -5.19
N GLN A 706 7.79 -3.89 -6.04
CA GLN A 706 8.11 -3.47 -7.41
C GLN A 706 7.14 -4.09 -8.45
N PRO A 707 7.22 -3.70 -9.73
CA PRO A 707 6.49 -4.34 -10.84
C PRO A 707 7.26 -5.59 -11.36
N ASP A 708 7.45 -6.54 -10.44
CA ASP A 708 8.39 -7.67 -10.47
C ASP A 708 7.68 -9.05 -10.40
N GLU A 709 6.36 -9.14 -10.54
CA GLU A 709 5.67 -10.44 -10.42
C GLU A 709 6.16 -11.45 -11.49
N ASN A 710 6.32 -12.73 -11.10
CA ASN A 710 7.06 -13.80 -11.75
C ASN A 710 8.61 -13.66 -11.78
N HIS A 711 9.20 -12.63 -11.14
CA HIS A 711 10.65 -12.52 -10.97
C HIS A 711 11.21 -13.65 -10.08
N PHE A 712 12.44 -14.08 -10.38
CA PHE A 712 13.23 -14.98 -9.55
C PHE A 712 14.67 -14.47 -9.36
N VAL A 713 15.27 -14.80 -8.21
CA VAL A 713 16.67 -14.58 -7.86
C VAL A 713 17.31 -15.93 -7.52
N ILE A 714 18.54 -16.18 -7.98
CA ILE A 714 19.31 -17.40 -7.71
C ILE A 714 20.72 -17.02 -7.24
N TYR A 715 21.10 -17.50 -6.05
CA TYR A 715 22.43 -17.41 -5.49
C TYR A 715 23.06 -18.81 -5.36
N LYS A 716 24.34 -18.93 -5.71
CA LYS A 716 25.17 -20.14 -5.52
C LYS A 716 26.64 -19.75 -5.54
N GLY A 717 27.23 -19.49 -4.37
CA GLY A 717 28.62 -19.01 -4.26
C GLY A 717 28.88 -17.61 -4.83
N GLY A 718 27.79 -16.85 -5.08
CA GLY A 718 27.74 -15.57 -5.79
C GLY A 718 26.30 -15.30 -6.24
N PHE A 719 25.96 -14.04 -6.55
CA PHE A 719 24.62 -13.67 -7.03
C PHE A 719 24.53 -13.86 -8.54
N LEU A 720 23.82 -14.90 -8.98
CA LEU A 720 23.84 -15.35 -10.38
C LEU A 720 22.65 -14.82 -11.18
N ALA A 721 21.42 -15.17 -10.81
CA ALA A 721 20.23 -14.52 -11.36
C ALA A 721 19.82 -13.39 -10.40
N MET A 722 19.90 -12.14 -10.84
CA MET A 722 19.83 -10.98 -9.94
C MET A 722 18.53 -10.18 -10.02
N ASP A 723 18.17 -9.52 -8.91
CA ASP A 723 17.39 -8.27 -8.92
C ASP A 723 18.40 -7.11 -9.07
N THR A 724 18.09 -6.07 -9.85
CA THR A 724 19.13 -5.14 -10.37
C THR A 724 18.80 -3.66 -10.23
N GLY A 725 19.79 -2.83 -10.56
CA GLY A 725 19.84 -1.45 -10.12
C GLY A 725 20.11 -1.40 -8.63
N THR A 726 19.73 -0.31 -7.97
CA THR A 726 19.75 -0.21 -6.51
C THR A 726 18.84 0.92 -6.10
N ARG A 727 18.27 0.86 -4.89
CA ARG A 727 17.58 2.01 -4.34
C ARG A 727 18.51 3.21 -4.27
N THR A 728 18.08 4.33 -4.87
CA THR A 728 18.84 5.58 -4.83
C THR A 728 18.17 6.62 -3.93
N ALA A 729 16.84 6.77 -4.00
CA ALA A 729 16.06 7.76 -3.26
C ALA A 729 15.95 7.44 -1.76
N SER A 730 16.63 8.24 -0.93
CA SER A 730 16.70 8.05 0.53
C SER A 730 15.92 9.08 1.35
N GLY A 731 15.51 10.21 0.78
CA GLY A 731 14.96 11.34 1.52
C GLY A 731 16.00 12.27 2.15
N TYR A 732 17.30 11.98 2.00
CA TYR A 732 18.42 12.79 2.47
C TYR A 732 18.85 13.81 1.40
N LYS A 733 19.48 14.91 1.80
CA LYS A 733 19.78 16.10 0.97
C LYS A 733 20.15 15.78 -0.50
N ASP A 734 19.50 16.49 -1.43
CA ASP A 734 19.75 16.50 -2.88
C ASP A 734 19.47 15.16 -3.61
N TRP A 735 18.52 14.36 -3.14
CA TRP A 735 18.08 13.08 -3.72
C TRP A 735 17.08 13.17 -4.90
N LEU A 736 16.67 14.36 -5.35
CA LEU A 736 15.67 14.45 -6.43
C LEU A 736 16.20 14.04 -7.82
N ASP A 737 17.52 14.02 -8.01
CA ASP A 737 18.17 13.48 -9.21
C ASP A 737 18.26 11.95 -9.18
N ASP A 738 18.44 11.36 -7.98
CA ASP A 738 18.43 9.90 -7.75
C ASP A 738 17.12 9.28 -8.30
N CYS A 739 15.99 10.00 -8.19
CA CYS A 739 14.67 9.59 -8.69
C CYS A 739 14.65 9.12 -10.16
N TRP A 740 15.56 9.58 -11.03
CA TRP A 740 15.59 9.15 -12.43
C TRP A 740 16.00 7.67 -12.58
N HIS A 741 16.88 7.15 -11.72
CA HIS A 741 17.20 5.72 -11.72
C HIS A 741 16.02 4.91 -11.17
N ASP A 742 15.52 5.30 -9.99
CA ASP A 742 14.47 4.55 -9.30
C ASP A 742 13.19 4.40 -10.14
N ASN A 743 12.81 5.43 -10.92
CA ASN A 743 11.54 5.42 -11.66
C ASN A 743 11.60 4.87 -13.10
N ASN A 744 12.79 4.72 -13.70
CA ASN A 744 12.93 4.24 -15.08
C ASN A 744 13.65 2.90 -15.19
N TYR A 745 14.47 2.55 -14.19
CA TYR A 745 15.14 1.25 -14.12
C TYR A 745 14.76 0.47 -12.85
N TYR A 746 15.26 0.87 -11.68
CA TYR A 746 15.25 0.00 -10.49
C TYR A 746 13.85 -0.37 -9.97
N SER A 747 12.84 0.50 -10.07
CA SER A 747 11.43 0.16 -9.75
C SER A 747 10.57 -0.07 -11.01
N ALA A 748 11.17 -0.57 -12.09
CA ALA A 748 10.53 -0.91 -13.35
C ALA A 748 10.85 -2.36 -13.76
N SER A 749 9.93 -3.03 -14.48
CA SER A 749 10.04 -4.47 -14.77
C SER A 749 11.32 -4.89 -15.51
N ILE A 750 12.00 -3.95 -16.16
CA ILE A 750 13.26 -4.17 -16.89
C ILE A 750 14.48 -4.34 -15.97
N ALA A 751 14.35 -4.16 -14.65
CA ALA A 751 15.39 -4.48 -13.67
C ALA A 751 15.32 -5.92 -13.12
N HIS A 752 14.31 -6.70 -13.54
CA HIS A 752 13.97 -7.98 -12.94
C HIS A 752 13.91 -9.10 -13.98
N ASN A 753 14.26 -10.33 -13.59
CA ASN A 753 14.18 -11.55 -14.41
C ASN A 753 12.73 -11.94 -14.74
N VAL A 754 12.03 -11.21 -15.61
CA VAL A 754 10.62 -11.41 -16.03
C VAL A 754 10.51 -11.51 -17.56
N VAL A 755 9.31 -11.38 -18.12
CA VAL A 755 9.09 -11.15 -19.56
C VAL A 755 8.47 -9.77 -19.76
N LEU A 756 9.09 -8.94 -20.60
CA LEU A 756 8.50 -7.68 -21.06
C LEU A 756 7.59 -7.92 -22.27
N ILE A 757 6.61 -7.04 -22.48
CA ILE A 757 5.82 -6.97 -23.71
C ILE A 757 5.82 -5.50 -24.14
N ARG A 758 6.54 -5.15 -25.20
CA ARG A 758 6.67 -3.74 -25.62
C ARG A 758 5.41 -3.30 -26.36
N MET A 759 4.82 -2.18 -25.94
CA MET A 759 3.71 -1.51 -26.62
C MET A 759 4.08 -0.05 -26.83
N GLU A 760 4.00 0.45 -28.06
CA GLU A 760 4.43 1.82 -28.35
C GLU A 760 3.54 2.88 -27.67
N GLY A 761 4.14 3.97 -27.22
CA GLY A 761 3.48 5.05 -26.49
C GLY A 761 3.01 4.70 -25.07
N GLU A 762 3.37 3.53 -24.54
CA GLU A 762 3.00 3.13 -23.18
C GLU A 762 3.63 4.03 -22.12
N LYS A 763 2.84 4.41 -21.11
CA LYS A 763 3.25 5.31 -20.03
C LYS A 763 3.08 4.67 -18.66
N PHE A 764 4.08 4.86 -17.81
CA PHE A 764 4.13 4.36 -16.44
C PHE A 764 3.93 5.51 -15.44
N SER A 765 4.00 5.26 -14.13
CA SER A 765 3.71 6.27 -13.11
C SER A 765 4.78 6.33 -12.03
N GLY A 766 5.46 7.48 -11.93
CA GLY A 766 6.57 7.69 -11.00
C GLY A 766 6.23 8.41 -9.69
N TRP A 767 7.14 8.27 -8.73
CA TRP A 767 7.18 8.90 -7.41
C TRP A 767 8.47 9.73 -7.25
N PRO A 768 8.46 10.89 -6.58
CA PRO A 768 7.31 11.55 -5.95
C PRO A 768 6.36 12.23 -6.94
N HIS A 769 6.75 12.33 -8.22
CA HIS A 769 5.95 12.98 -9.27
C HIS A 769 6.06 12.22 -10.60
N PRO A 770 4.99 12.11 -11.42
CA PRO A 770 5.03 11.38 -12.69
C PRO A 770 6.13 11.80 -13.67
N LYS A 771 6.63 13.05 -13.58
CA LYS A 771 7.73 13.55 -14.43
C LYS A 771 9.02 12.72 -14.38
N TYR A 772 9.21 11.91 -13.33
CA TYR A 772 10.39 11.06 -13.18
C TYR A 772 10.27 9.70 -13.85
N ALA A 773 9.07 9.25 -14.23
CA ALA A 773 8.85 8.02 -15.01
C ALA A 773 8.53 8.40 -16.46
N VAL A 774 9.54 8.28 -17.33
CA VAL A 774 9.46 8.68 -18.75
C VAL A 774 9.75 7.54 -19.72
N ALA A 775 10.51 6.53 -19.31
CA ALA A 775 10.92 5.42 -20.17
C ALA A 775 9.80 4.40 -20.37
N ASN A 776 9.61 3.96 -21.61
CA ASN A 776 8.75 2.83 -21.95
C ASN A 776 9.52 1.50 -21.80
N HIS A 777 9.56 1.02 -20.55
CA HIS A 777 10.25 -0.22 -20.16
C HIS A 777 9.47 -1.51 -20.50
N GLY A 778 8.39 -1.46 -21.30
CA GLY A 778 7.63 -2.64 -21.74
C GLY A 778 7.01 -3.51 -20.64
N GLY A 779 7.00 -3.07 -19.38
CA GLY A 779 6.73 -3.93 -18.22
C GLY A 779 5.27 -4.00 -17.76
N MET A 780 5.09 -4.37 -16.50
CA MET A 780 3.83 -4.32 -15.78
C MET A 780 3.51 -2.87 -15.38
N TYR A 781 2.22 -2.50 -15.38
CA TYR A 781 1.75 -1.18 -14.90
C TYR A 781 1.17 -1.22 -13.48
N LYS A 782 1.15 -2.40 -12.86
CA LYS A 782 0.82 -2.64 -11.45
C LYS A 782 1.97 -3.38 -10.78
N THR A 783 2.19 -3.08 -9.49
CA THR A 783 3.14 -3.81 -8.63
C THR A 783 2.52 -5.05 -7.97
N ILE A 784 1.21 -5.24 -8.09
CA ILE A 784 0.45 -6.40 -7.60
C ILE A 784 -0.64 -6.79 -8.59
N GLY A 785 -1.06 -8.05 -8.54
CA GLY A 785 -2.15 -8.58 -9.36
C GLY A 785 -1.86 -9.94 -9.97
N GLY A 786 -0.67 -10.50 -9.78
CA GLY A 786 -0.39 -11.88 -10.13
C GLY A 786 -1.13 -12.86 -9.20
N ILE A 787 -1.19 -14.11 -9.62
CA ILE A 787 -1.87 -15.19 -8.93
C ILE A 787 -0.98 -16.44 -9.05
N VAL A 788 -0.51 -16.95 -7.91
CA VAL A 788 0.04 -18.31 -7.86
C VAL A 788 -1.11 -19.29 -8.14
N ARG A 789 -1.02 -20.00 -9.26
CA ARG A 789 -1.99 -21.02 -9.69
C ARG A 789 -1.69 -22.37 -9.06
N ALA A 790 -0.41 -22.73 -8.98
CA ALA A 790 0.09 -23.98 -8.44
C ALA A 790 1.34 -23.75 -7.60
N PHE A 791 1.52 -24.57 -6.56
CA PHE A 791 2.76 -24.64 -5.78
C PHE A 791 2.88 -26.01 -5.13
N GLU A 792 4.02 -26.67 -5.29
CA GLU A 792 4.38 -27.88 -4.55
C GLU A 792 5.87 -27.93 -4.20
N THR A 793 6.20 -28.64 -3.12
CA THR A 793 7.56 -28.94 -2.72
C THR A 793 7.64 -30.28 -2.00
N ASN A 794 8.69 -31.02 -2.34
CA ASN A 794 9.16 -32.24 -1.70
C ASN A 794 10.70 -32.16 -1.60
N ASP A 795 11.38 -33.26 -1.26
CA ASP A 795 12.85 -33.27 -1.15
C ASP A 795 13.58 -33.13 -2.49
N LEU A 796 13.01 -33.64 -3.59
CA LEU A 796 13.66 -33.65 -4.89
C LEU A 796 13.50 -32.31 -5.61
N TYR A 797 12.28 -31.73 -5.61
CA TYR A 797 12.00 -30.50 -6.34
C TYR A 797 11.02 -29.56 -5.63
N THR A 798 10.92 -28.34 -6.16
CA THR A 798 9.86 -27.37 -5.91
C THR A 798 9.33 -26.86 -7.25
N TYR A 799 8.02 -26.80 -7.41
CA TYR A 799 7.37 -26.21 -8.59
C TYR A 799 6.44 -25.08 -8.16
N ILE A 800 6.40 -24.01 -8.94
CA ILE A 800 5.45 -22.90 -8.80
C ILE A 800 4.97 -22.44 -10.17
N CYS A 801 3.67 -22.20 -10.31
CA CYS A 801 3.06 -21.57 -11.48
C CYS A 801 2.46 -20.22 -11.09
N GLY A 802 2.91 -19.15 -11.73
CA GLY A 802 2.44 -17.79 -11.52
C GLY A 802 1.82 -17.19 -12.78
N ASP A 803 0.55 -16.80 -12.70
CA ASP A 803 -0.14 -16.02 -13.73
C ASP A 803 -0.06 -14.53 -13.39
N THR A 804 0.58 -13.73 -14.24
CA THR A 804 0.78 -12.29 -14.05
C THR A 804 0.11 -11.44 -15.11
N THR A 805 -0.75 -12.05 -15.92
CA THR A 805 -1.52 -11.40 -17.00
C THR A 805 -2.16 -10.08 -16.56
N ALA A 806 -2.74 -10.06 -15.36
CA ALA A 806 -3.45 -8.89 -14.81
C ALA A 806 -2.52 -7.72 -14.38
N CYS A 807 -1.20 -7.91 -14.31
CA CYS A 807 -0.22 -6.85 -14.02
C CYS A 807 0.18 -6.05 -15.27
N TYR A 808 0.07 -6.67 -16.45
CA TYR A 808 0.28 -6.02 -17.75
C TYR A 808 -1.01 -5.37 -18.26
N ARG A 809 -0.86 -4.44 -19.20
CA ARG A 809 -1.99 -3.76 -19.82
C ARG A 809 -2.82 -4.73 -20.68
N PRO A 810 -4.17 -4.73 -20.56
CA PRO A 810 -5.02 -5.55 -21.43
C PRO A 810 -4.95 -5.13 -22.90
N GLU A 811 -4.42 -3.94 -23.21
CA GLU A 811 -4.12 -3.48 -24.57
C GLU A 811 -2.86 -4.13 -25.19
N LYS A 812 -2.08 -4.90 -24.40
CA LYS A 812 -0.87 -5.59 -24.88
C LYS A 812 -0.70 -7.04 -24.43
N CYS A 813 -1.37 -7.49 -23.37
CA CYS A 813 -1.22 -8.83 -22.80
C CYS A 813 -2.56 -9.55 -22.70
N ARG A 814 -2.67 -10.70 -23.35
CA ARG A 814 -3.77 -11.67 -23.22
C ARG A 814 -3.44 -12.79 -22.24
N LYS A 815 -2.17 -13.18 -22.13
CA LYS A 815 -1.67 -14.23 -21.22
C LYS A 815 -0.21 -13.97 -20.87
N MET A 816 0.14 -14.10 -19.59
CA MET A 816 1.52 -14.21 -19.12
C MET A 816 1.56 -15.17 -17.93
N ILE A 817 1.96 -16.41 -18.18
CA ILE A 817 2.06 -17.46 -17.16
C ILE A 817 3.48 -18.02 -17.14
N ARG A 818 4.09 -18.10 -15.95
CA ARG A 818 5.39 -18.72 -15.71
C ARG A 818 5.23 -20.01 -14.92
N GLN A 819 5.72 -21.11 -15.45
CA GLN A 819 5.96 -22.37 -14.76
C GLN A 819 7.46 -22.44 -14.43
N PHE A 820 7.80 -22.51 -13.14
CA PHE A 820 9.16 -22.51 -12.63
C PHE A 820 9.38 -23.76 -11.76
N VAL A 821 10.30 -24.63 -12.18
CA VAL A 821 10.64 -25.86 -11.47
C VAL A 821 12.10 -25.76 -11.02
N PHE A 822 12.36 -25.89 -9.71
CA PHE A 822 13.69 -26.04 -9.12
C PHE A 822 13.90 -27.52 -8.75
N ILE A 823 14.81 -28.20 -9.45
CA ILE A 823 15.26 -29.56 -9.16
C ILE A 823 16.56 -29.46 -8.36
N ARG A 824 16.57 -30.02 -7.15
CA ARG A 824 17.70 -29.90 -6.24
C ARG A 824 18.89 -30.76 -6.70
N PRO A 825 20.14 -30.33 -6.41
CA PRO A 825 20.50 -29.08 -5.73
C PRO A 825 20.53 -27.84 -6.63
N ASP A 826 20.64 -28.01 -7.96
CA ASP A 826 21.34 -27.03 -8.81
C ASP A 826 20.70 -26.78 -10.21
N TYR A 827 19.49 -27.29 -10.48
CA TYR A 827 18.84 -27.20 -11.81
C TYR A 827 17.50 -26.47 -11.77
N PHE A 828 17.21 -25.68 -12.81
CA PHE A 828 15.92 -25.01 -12.97
C PHE A 828 15.39 -25.17 -14.38
N VAL A 829 14.09 -25.44 -14.51
CA VAL A 829 13.36 -25.39 -15.78
C VAL A 829 12.34 -24.26 -15.70
N VAL A 830 12.44 -23.30 -16.61
CA VAL A 830 11.57 -22.13 -16.69
C VAL A 830 10.83 -22.17 -18.01
N CYS A 831 9.50 -22.32 -17.96
CA CYS A 831 8.61 -22.25 -19.11
C CYS A 831 7.67 -21.04 -18.95
N ASP A 832 7.75 -20.09 -19.86
CA ASP A 832 6.83 -18.95 -19.94
C ASP A 832 5.88 -19.13 -21.12
N THR A 833 4.57 -19.06 -20.88
CA THR A 833 3.53 -19.02 -21.91
C THR A 833 2.99 -17.61 -22.03
N VAL A 834 3.33 -16.94 -23.13
CA VAL A 834 3.12 -15.51 -23.35
C VAL A 834 2.21 -15.32 -24.56
N GLU A 835 1.21 -14.46 -24.42
CA GLU A 835 0.27 -14.11 -25.48
C GLU A 835 0.02 -12.60 -25.43
N SER A 836 0.46 -11.89 -26.45
CA SER A 836 0.25 -10.46 -26.62
C SER A 836 -1.07 -10.17 -27.36
N VAL A 837 -1.47 -8.89 -27.47
CA VAL A 837 -2.69 -8.52 -28.20
C VAL A 837 -2.46 -8.50 -29.72
N LYS A 838 -1.22 -8.27 -30.16
CA LYS A 838 -0.81 -8.21 -31.56
C LYS A 838 0.61 -8.79 -31.79
N PRO A 839 0.94 -9.36 -32.97
CA PRO A 839 2.28 -9.89 -33.25
C PRO A 839 3.44 -8.89 -33.17
N ASP A 840 3.20 -7.59 -33.40
CA ASP A 840 4.20 -6.51 -33.34
C ASP A 840 4.55 -6.08 -31.90
N GLN A 841 3.83 -6.57 -30.89
CA GLN A 841 4.11 -6.28 -29.48
C GLN A 841 5.17 -7.24 -28.94
N THR A 842 6.43 -7.05 -29.36
CA THR A 842 7.59 -7.90 -29.04
C THR A 842 7.62 -8.31 -27.57
N GLN A 843 7.74 -9.62 -27.32
CA GLN A 843 7.90 -10.17 -25.99
C GLN A 843 9.37 -10.51 -25.74
N THR A 844 9.89 -10.13 -24.57
CA THR A 844 11.34 -10.19 -24.27
C THR A 844 11.57 -10.80 -22.90
N TRP A 845 12.13 -12.02 -22.87
CA TRP A 845 12.52 -12.71 -21.64
C TRP A 845 13.88 -12.18 -21.14
N LEU A 846 14.00 -11.96 -19.83
CA LEU A 846 15.18 -11.34 -19.19
C LEU A 846 15.87 -12.28 -18.20
N LEU A 847 17.21 -12.31 -18.25
CA LEU A 847 18.07 -12.83 -17.18
C LEU A 847 19.25 -11.90 -16.90
N HIS A 848 19.36 -11.43 -15.66
CA HIS A 848 20.31 -10.41 -15.21
C HIS A 848 21.48 -10.99 -14.42
N SER A 849 22.67 -10.41 -14.63
CA SER A 849 23.95 -10.83 -14.06
C SER A 849 24.84 -9.64 -13.65
N GLN A 850 25.77 -9.85 -12.71
CA GLN A 850 26.73 -8.82 -12.33
C GLN A 850 27.83 -8.63 -13.38
N ASN A 851 28.24 -9.71 -14.03
CA ASN A 851 29.35 -9.77 -14.98
C ASN A 851 28.84 -10.16 -16.39
N GLU A 852 29.67 -9.94 -17.40
CA GLU A 852 29.29 -10.06 -18.80
C GLU A 852 28.97 -11.52 -19.21
N PRO A 853 27.83 -11.78 -19.89
CA PRO A 853 27.52 -13.08 -20.47
C PRO A 853 28.46 -13.48 -21.61
N VAL A 854 28.93 -14.72 -21.55
CA VAL A 854 29.69 -15.41 -22.61
C VAL A 854 28.75 -16.37 -23.32
N GLU A 855 28.51 -16.12 -24.61
CA GLU A 855 27.53 -16.83 -25.44
C GLU A 855 28.18 -17.98 -26.23
N ASN A 856 27.54 -19.15 -26.22
CA ASN A 856 27.99 -20.39 -26.85
C ASN A 856 26.81 -21.05 -27.59
N ASN A 857 26.49 -20.60 -28.81
CA ASN A 857 25.32 -21.07 -29.58
C ASN A 857 24.01 -21.00 -28.79
N ASP A 858 23.31 -22.12 -28.57
CA ASP A 858 22.05 -22.22 -27.82
C ASP A 858 22.21 -22.03 -26.30
N GLN A 859 23.46 -21.92 -25.82
CA GLN A 859 23.82 -21.68 -24.43
C GLN A 859 24.44 -20.29 -24.22
N PHE A 860 24.44 -19.84 -22.98
CA PHE A 860 25.32 -18.79 -22.46
C PHE A 860 25.66 -19.06 -20.99
N HIS A 861 26.72 -18.42 -20.50
CA HIS A 861 27.10 -18.50 -19.09
C HIS A 861 27.72 -17.20 -18.56
N PHE A 862 27.74 -17.07 -17.24
CA PHE A 862 28.48 -16.03 -16.53
C PHE A 862 28.85 -16.50 -15.12
N ASP A 863 29.82 -15.81 -14.53
CA ASP A 863 30.40 -16.11 -13.22
C ASP A 863 30.17 -14.95 -12.24
N GLU A 864 30.01 -15.24 -10.94
CA GLU A 864 29.97 -14.24 -9.87
C GLU A 864 30.62 -14.83 -8.61
N GLU A 865 31.57 -14.11 -8.00
CA GLU A 865 32.61 -14.62 -7.08
C GLU A 865 33.09 -16.06 -7.40
N ALA A 866 32.56 -17.06 -6.68
CA ALA A 866 32.89 -18.48 -6.82
C ALA A 866 31.80 -19.29 -7.57
N GLY A 867 30.66 -18.69 -7.86
CA GLY A 867 29.54 -19.26 -8.59
C GLY A 867 29.67 -19.17 -10.11
N ARG A 868 28.95 -20.05 -10.80
CA ARG A 868 28.68 -20.03 -12.24
C ARG A 868 27.23 -20.39 -12.52
N LEU A 869 26.65 -19.75 -13.53
CA LEU A 869 25.36 -20.11 -14.12
C LEU A 869 25.53 -20.41 -15.61
N PHE A 870 25.05 -21.57 -16.05
CA PHE A 870 24.77 -21.89 -17.44
C PHE A 870 23.27 -21.76 -17.71
N CYS A 871 22.89 -21.23 -18.86
CA CYS A 871 21.51 -21.21 -19.35
C CYS A 871 21.47 -21.69 -20.81
N ARG A 872 20.47 -22.52 -21.14
CA ARG A 872 20.22 -23.03 -22.49
C ARG A 872 18.77 -22.80 -22.89
N THR A 873 18.58 -22.26 -24.10
CA THR A 873 17.26 -21.96 -24.67
C THR A 873 16.82 -23.08 -25.61
N PHE A 874 15.59 -23.56 -25.44
CA PHE A 874 14.96 -24.58 -26.28
C PHE A 874 13.73 -24.06 -27.04
N LEU A 875 12.99 -23.09 -26.46
CA LEU A 875 11.92 -22.36 -27.14
C LEU A 875 12.07 -20.84 -26.91
N PRO A 876 11.69 -20.00 -27.90
CA PRO A 876 11.29 -20.38 -29.25
C PRO A 876 12.47 -20.97 -30.04
N LYS A 877 12.22 -21.88 -30.99
CA LYS A 877 13.31 -22.54 -31.76
C LYS A 877 14.09 -21.57 -32.64
N ASP A 878 13.39 -20.59 -33.21
CA ASP A 878 13.93 -19.43 -33.90
C ASP A 878 13.90 -18.27 -32.89
N PHE A 879 15.07 -17.89 -32.36
CA PHE A 879 15.21 -16.87 -31.32
C PHE A 879 16.33 -15.88 -31.64
N GLN A 880 16.17 -14.65 -31.18
CA GLN A 880 17.24 -13.65 -31.12
C GLN A 880 17.63 -13.43 -29.66
N ARG A 881 18.93 -13.49 -29.37
CA ARG A 881 19.53 -13.21 -28.07
C ARG A 881 20.37 -11.94 -28.16
N THR A 882 20.41 -11.14 -27.10
CA THR A 882 21.26 -9.95 -27.03
C THR A 882 21.69 -9.70 -25.60
N LYS A 883 23.00 -9.58 -25.36
CA LYS A 883 23.52 -9.04 -24.09
C LYS A 883 23.48 -7.51 -24.08
N VAL A 884 22.94 -6.95 -22.99
CA VAL A 884 22.86 -5.51 -22.75
C VAL A 884 23.48 -5.21 -21.39
N GLY A 885 24.46 -4.30 -21.36
CA GLY A 885 25.17 -3.96 -20.13
C GLY A 885 26.54 -3.37 -20.38
N GLY A 886 27.35 -3.34 -19.32
CA GLY A 886 28.68 -2.74 -19.32
C GLY A 886 28.67 -1.21 -19.13
N PRO A 887 29.86 -0.58 -19.05
CA PRO A 887 30.00 0.84 -18.72
C PRO A 887 29.13 1.76 -19.57
N GLY A 888 28.20 2.47 -18.93
CA GLY A 888 27.27 3.39 -19.60
C GLY A 888 26.05 2.72 -20.25
N ARG A 889 25.82 1.41 -20.07
CA ARG A 889 24.63 0.67 -20.52
C ARG A 889 24.06 -0.29 -19.47
N GLU A 890 24.54 -0.23 -18.23
CA GLU A 890 24.12 -1.07 -17.11
C GLU A 890 22.61 -1.01 -16.88
N PHE A 891 22.06 0.20 -16.94
CA PHE A 891 20.66 0.52 -16.67
C PHE A 891 19.96 1.03 -17.94
N TRP A 892 20.25 0.39 -19.07
CA TRP A 892 19.76 0.78 -20.40
C TRP A 892 18.26 0.47 -20.58
N VAL A 893 17.46 1.50 -20.86
CA VAL A 893 16.00 1.43 -21.08
C VAL A 893 15.63 2.43 -22.16
N ASP A 894 14.82 2.02 -23.13
CA ASP A 894 14.14 2.92 -24.09
C ASP A 894 15.10 3.91 -24.79
N GLY A 895 16.26 3.40 -25.23
CA GLY A 895 17.30 4.18 -25.92
C GLY A 895 18.25 4.98 -25.04
N LYS A 896 18.22 4.82 -23.70
CA LYS A 896 19.00 5.63 -22.76
C LYS A 896 19.45 4.84 -21.52
N ASN A 897 20.64 5.13 -20.99
CA ASN A 897 21.06 4.67 -19.67
C ASN A 897 20.50 5.57 -18.54
N TYR A 898 20.07 4.97 -17.44
CA TYR A 898 19.60 5.66 -16.24
C TYR A 898 20.58 5.44 -15.07
N PRO A 899 21.75 6.11 -15.06
CA PRO A 899 22.76 5.95 -14.02
C PRO A 899 22.28 6.42 -12.64
N LEU A 900 22.95 5.92 -11.59
CA LEU A 900 22.72 6.37 -10.22
C LEU A 900 23.04 7.86 -10.07
N GLY A 901 22.25 8.58 -9.27
CA GLY A 901 22.49 10.01 -9.03
C GLY A 901 23.72 10.28 -8.15
N LYS A 902 24.16 11.54 -8.19
CA LYS A 902 25.40 12.01 -7.53
C LYS A 902 25.39 11.78 -6.01
N THR A 903 24.20 11.86 -5.40
CA THR A 903 24.00 11.70 -3.96
C THR A 903 24.25 10.26 -3.52
N ARG A 904 23.68 9.28 -4.22
CA ARG A 904 23.93 7.85 -4.00
C ARG A 904 25.40 7.46 -4.23
N LEU A 905 25.99 7.91 -5.34
CA LEU A 905 27.41 7.67 -5.65
C LEU A 905 28.35 8.30 -4.60
N GLY A 906 28.02 9.49 -4.11
CA GLY A 906 28.74 10.17 -3.04
C GLY A 906 28.69 9.42 -1.70
N GLU A 907 27.55 8.82 -1.34
CA GLU A 907 27.46 7.93 -0.18
C GLU A 907 28.35 6.68 -0.34
N TYR A 908 28.32 6.04 -1.51
CA TYR A 908 29.12 4.83 -1.76
C TYR A 908 30.64 5.12 -1.73
N LYS A 909 31.08 6.25 -2.30
CA LYS A 909 32.47 6.72 -2.20
C LYS A 909 32.88 6.99 -0.75
N LYS A 910 32.03 7.66 0.05
CA LYS A 910 32.27 7.89 1.49
C LYS A 910 32.35 6.59 2.30
N ARG A 911 31.51 5.61 1.97
CA ARG A 911 31.51 4.27 2.60
C ARG A 911 32.63 3.35 2.11
N LYS A 912 33.50 3.80 1.19
CA LYS A 912 34.61 3.02 0.59
C LYS A 912 34.16 1.68 -0.02
N VAL A 913 32.97 1.64 -0.61
CA VAL A 913 32.40 0.43 -1.24
C VAL A 913 33.25 0.03 -2.45
N LYS A 914 33.82 -1.18 -2.44
CA LYS A 914 34.76 -1.66 -3.48
C LYS A 914 34.12 -2.54 -4.56
N LYS A 915 33.07 -3.28 -4.21
CA LYS A 915 32.23 -4.09 -5.11
C LYS A 915 30.78 -3.72 -4.86
N THR A 916 29.95 -3.78 -5.91
CA THR A 916 28.53 -3.40 -5.86
C THR A 916 27.71 -4.35 -6.70
N LEU A 917 26.68 -4.95 -6.09
CA LEU A 917 25.79 -5.93 -6.72
C LEU A 917 24.64 -5.26 -7.50
N TRP A 918 24.94 -4.31 -8.38
CA TRP A 918 23.91 -3.60 -9.17
C TRP A 918 23.34 -4.42 -10.34
N GLY A 919 23.98 -5.52 -10.73
CA GLY A 919 23.64 -6.25 -11.95
C GLY A 919 23.95 -5.45 -13.22
N ASN A 920 25.24 -5.35 -13.59
CA ASN A 920 25.68 -4.48 -14.68
C ASN A 920 25.32 -5.01 -16.08
N TRP A 921 24.74 -6.21 -16.19
CA TRP A 921 24.41 -6.89 -17.43
C TRP A 921 23.09 -7.65 -17.36
N ARG A 922 22.50 -7.86 -18.53
CA ARG A 922 21.39 -8.81 -18.75
C ARG A 922 21.48 -9.44 -20.13
N VAL A 923 20.86 -10.61 -20.26
CA VAL A 923 20.51 -11.24 -21.53
C VAL A 923 19.04 -10.96 -21.80
N GLU A 924 18.76 -10.42 -22.98
CA GLU A 924 17.43 -10.29 -23.57
C GLU A 924 17.23 -11.41 -24.61
N LEU A 925 16.08 -12.10 -24.55
CA LEU A 925 15.71 -13.19 -25.44
C LEU A 925 14.34 -12.92 -26.06
N THR A 926 14.24 -13.00 -27.38
CA THR A 926 13.03 -12.74 -28.17
C THR A 926 12.82 -13.81 -29.24
N ALA A 927 11.61 -13.94 -29.78
CA ALA A 927 11.38 -14.77 -30.97
C ALA A 927 12.01 -14.13 -32.22
N GLY A 928 12.59 -14.93 -33.11
CA GLY A 928 13.29 -14.45 -34.30
C GLY A 928 12.38 -13.77 -35.34
N LYS A 929 11.05 -13.91 -35.20
CA LYS A 929 10.02 -13.27 -36.01
C LYS A 929 8.85 -12.77 -35.13
N PRO A 930 8.16 -11.67 -35.49
CA PRO A 930 7.00 -11.17 -34.75
C PRO A 930 5.89 -12.23 -34.63
N ALA A 931 5.42 -12.46 -33.40
CA ALA A 931 4.40 -13.46 -33.10
C ALA A 931 3.51 -12.99 -31.94
N ALA A 932 2.21 -13.30 -31.99
CA ALA A 932 1.28 -12.97 -30.92
C ALA A 932 1.44 -13.90 -29.71
N GLN A 933 1.66 -15.20 -29.96
CA GLN A 933 1.93 -16.20 -28.93
C GLN A 933 3.39 -16.65 -29.04
N VAL A 934 4.12 -16.57 -27.92
CA VAL A 934 5.50 -17.07 -27.79
C VAL A 934 5.60 -17.89 -26.51
N ARG A 935 6.32 -19.01 -26.60
CA ARG A 935 6.74 -19.78 -25.43
C ARG A 935 8.25 -19.68 -25.29
N PHE A 936 8.71 -19.30 -24.10
CA PHE A 936 10.13 -19.38 -23.74
C PHE A 936 10.34 -20.63 -22.89
N LEU A 937 11.30 -21.47 -23.25
CA LEU A 937 11.67 -22.66 -22.49
C LEU A 937 13.17 -22.66 -22.28
N ASN A 938 13.60 -22.47 -21.05
CA ASN A 938 15.01 -22.37 -20.67
C ASN A 938 15.35 -23.38 -19.56
N LEU A 939 16.46 -24.10 -19.75
CA LEU A 939 17.11 -24.88 -18.70
C LEU A 939 18.25 -24.04 -18.12
N ILE A 940 18.29 -23.89 -16.80
CA ILE A 940 19.37 -23.21 -16.08
C ILE A 940 20.05 -24.25 -15.18
N GLN A 941 21.38 -24.23 -15.15
CA GLN A 941 22.21 -25.02 -14.24
C GLN A 941 23.15 -24.07 -13.50
N VAL A 942 23.20 -24.17 -12.17
CA VAL A 942 24.15 -23.41 -11.34
C VAL A 942 25.17 -24.33 -10.67
N GLY A 943 26.24 -23.76 -10.13
CA GLY A 943 27.23 -24.51 -9.38
C GLY A 943 28.44 -23.68 -9.02
N MET A 944 29.38 -24.28 -8.28
CA MET A 944 30.67 -23.64 -8.03
C MET A 944 31.53 -23.71 -9.29
N LYS A 945 32.06 -22.56 -9.73
CA LYS A 945 32.87 -22.41 -10.95
C LYS A 945 34.03 -23.39 -11.05
N ALA A 946 34.65 -23.74 -9.92
CA ALA A 946 35.75 -24.71 -9.89
C ALA A 946 35.33 -26.14 -10.29
N ARG A 947 34.05 -26.49 -10.10
CA ARG A 947 33.49 -27.83 -10.40
C ARG A 947 32.66 -27.84 -11.69
N LEU A 948 31.91 -26.76 -11.95
CA LEU A 948 30.99 -26.64 -13.09
C LEU A 948 31.72 -26.07 -14.32
N GLN A 949 32.48 -26.89 -15.04
CA GLN A 949 33.23 -26.44 -16.23
C GLN A 949 32.41 -26.41 -17.52
N LYS A 950 31.36 -27.23 -17.62
CA LYS A 950 30.44 -27.28 -18.77
C LYS A 950 29.02 -27.54 -18.29
N MET A 951 28.02 -27.10 -19.06
CA MET A 951 26.62 -27.49 -18.83
C MET A 951 26.46 -28.99 -19.09
N MET A 952 25.53 -29.64 -18.39
CA MET A 952 25.21 -31.05 -18.61
C MET A 952 24.44 -31.29 -19.92
N PRO A 953 24.58 -32.49 -20.53
CA PRO A 953 23.79 -32.90 -21.70
C PRO A 953 22.29 -32.75 -21.46
N SER A 954 21.62 -32.20 -22.46
CA SER A 954 20.21 -31.86 -22.42
C SER A 954 19.63 -31.82 -23.84
N GLU A 955 18.31 -31.93 -23.96
CA GLU A 955 17.60 -32.00 -25.25
C GLU A 955 16.14 -31.55 -25.10
N TYR A 956 15.53 -31.14 -26.21
CA TYR A 956 14.10 -30.84 -26.30
C TYR A 956 13.31 -32.12 -26.58
N VAL A 957 12.22 -32.34 -25.84
CA VAL A 957 11.40 -33.56 -25.91
C VAL A 957 9.90 -33.25 -25.91
N THR A 958 9.10 -34.18 -26.44
CA THR A 958 7.64 -34.09 -26.51
C THR A 958 6.99 -35.44 -26.17
N GLU A 959 5.99 -35.44 -25.28
CA GLU A 959 5.09 -36.58 -25.04
C GLU A 959 3.65 -36.14 -25.35
N GLY A 960 3.19 -36.39 -26.58
CA GLY A 960 1.88 -35.92 -27.07
C GLY A 960 1.80 -34.38 -27.11
N GLU A 961 0.79 -33.82 -26.43
CA GLU A 961 0.62 -32.36 -26.29
C GLU A 961 1.52 -31.71 -25.21
N LEU A 962 2.35 -32.50 -24.52
CA LEU A 962 3.35 -32.00 -23.58
C LEU A 962 4.70 -31.81 -24.27
N GLU A 963 5.37 -30.70 -23.98
CA GLU A 963 6.69 -30.36 -24.53
C GLU A 963 7.61 -29.80 -23.43
N GLY A 964 8.92 -30.05 -23.53
CA GLY A 964 9.83 -29.69 -22.46
C GLY A 964 11.27 -30.13 -22.69
N VAL A 965 11.97 -30.44 -21.59
CA VAL A 965 13.40 -30.77 -21.58
C VAL A 965 13.67 -32.13 -20.94
N ARG A 966 14.64 -32.85 -21.49
CA ARG A 966 15.29 -34.00 -20.85
C ARG A 966 16.77 -33.65 -20.61
N PHE A 967 17.33 -34.01 -19.46
CA PHE A 967 18.73 -33.76 -19.13
C PHE A 967 19.28 -34.76 -18.12
N THR A 968 20.59 -34.98 -18.10
CA THR A 968 21.27 -35.84 -17.11
C THR A 968 21.91 -34.95 -16.05
N ALA A 969 21.54 -35.13 -14.77
CA ALA A 969 22.16 -34.43 -13.66
C ALA A 969 23.57 -34.94 -13.35
N VAL A 970 24.35 -34.18 -12.55
CA VAL A 970 25.75 -34.51 -12.21
C VAL A 970 25.87 -35.85 -11.49
N ASP A 971 24.83 -36.27 -10.76
CA ASP A 971 24.79 -37.53 -10.02
C ASP A 971 24.38 -38.75 -10.87
N GLY A 972 24.12 -38.56 -12.18
CA GLY A 972 23.64 -39.57 -13.11
C GLY A 972 22.12 -39.63 -13.29
N THR A 973 21.33 -38.92 -12.48
CA THR A 973 19.85 -38.96 -12.60
C THR A 973 19.39 -38.29 -13.90
N VAL A 974 18.65 -39.01 -14.74
CA VAL A 974 17.98 -38.47 -15.92
C VAL A 974 16.66 -37.84 -15.49
N TRP A 975 16.51 -36.54 -15.75
CA TRP A 975 15.31 -35.78 -15.49
C TRP A 975 14.58 -35.47 -16.80
N THR A 976 13.26 -35.62 -16.81
CA THR A 976 12.38 -35.16 -17.89
C THR A 976 11.31 -34.26 -17.29
N VAL A 977 11.23 -33.01 -17.76
CA VAL A 977 10.27 -32.01 -17.28
C VAL A 977 9.51 -31.46 -18.48
N LEU A 978 8.19 -31.67 -18.50
CA LEU A 978 7.31 -31.33 -19.61
C LEU A 978 6.19 -30.40 -19.14
N PHE A 979 5.73 -29.53 -20.03
CA PHE A 979 4.65 -28.57 -19.79
C PHE A 979 3.62 -28.65 -20.90
N ASP A 980 2.35 -28.39 -20.57
CA ASP A 980 1.32 -28.25 -21.59
C ASP A 980 1.41 -26.88 -22.29
N ARG A 981 0.73 -26.75 -23.42
CA ARG A 981 0.71 -25.51 -24.22
C ARG A 981 -0.20 -24.42 -23.65
N THR A 982 -1.02 -24.71 -22.63
CA THR A 982 -1.83 -23.69 -21.93
C THR A 982 -1.03 -22.94 -20.85
N GLY A 983 0.01 -23.58 -20.29
CA GLY A 983 0.88 -23.01 -19.25
C GLY A 983 0.43 -23.32 -17.82
N LEU A 984 -0.51 -24.26 -17.64
CA LEU A 984 -1.08 -24.61 -16.33
C LEU A 984 -0.73 -26.04 -15.88
N LYS A 985 -0.44 -26.94 -16.82
CA LYS A 985 -0.20 -28.36 -16.54
C LYS A 985 1.22 -28.76 -16.93
N GLY A 986 1.65 -29.91 -16.44
CA GLY A 986 2.94 -30.47 -16.79
C GLY A 986 3.18 -31.81 -16.10
N LYS A 987 4.37 -32.35 -16.31
CA LYS A 987 4.81 -33.66 -15.85
C LYS A 987 6.28 -33.63 -15.52
N ILE A 988 6.68 -34.36 -14.49
CA ILE A 988 8.07 -34.50 -14.06
C ILE A 988 8.39 -35.97 -13.82
N ARG A 989 9.48 -36.44 -14.42
CA ARG A 989 10.01 -37.79 -14.28
C ARG A 989 11.48 -37.73 -13.90
N ALA A 990 11.91 -38.63 -13.02
CA ALA A 990 13.30 -38.85 -12.66
C ALA A 990 13.63 -40.35 -12.74
N GLU A 991 14.71 -40.70 -13.42
CA GLU A 991 15.19 -42.06 -13.61
C GLU A 991 16.67 -42.15 -13.25
N LYS A 992 17.08 -43.22 -12.57
CA LYS A 992 18.48 -43.47 -12.23
C LYS A 992 18.77 -44.97 -12.22
N ASP A 993 19.86 -45.37 -12.85
CA ASP A 993 20.33 -46.77 -12.90
C ASP A 993 19.22 -47.76 -13.34
N GLY A 994 18.42 -47.36 -14.32
CA GLY A 994 17.28 -48.11 -14.86
C GLY A 994 16.01 -48.11 -14.00
N LYS A 995 15.98 -47.36 -12.89
CA LYS A 995 14.85 -47.28 -11.94
C LYS A 995 14.18 -45.91 -11.96
N THR A 996 12.86 -45.88 -12.05
CA THR A 996 12.06 -44.67 -11.87
C THR A 996 12.09 -44.24 -10.40
N LEU A 997 12.63 -43.06 -10.11
CA LEU A 997 12.60 -42.41 -8.79
C LEU A 997 11.32 -41.58 -8.60
N LEU A 998 10.76 -41.10 -9.71
CA LEU A 998 9.56 -40.26 -9.78
C LEU A 998 8.96 -40.34 -11.19
N ASP A 999 7.65 -40.49 -11.32
CA ASP A 999 6.88 -40.10 -12.51
C ASP A 999 5.53 -39.55 -12.03
N SER A 1000 5.33 -38.23 -12.16
CA SER A 1000 4.16 -37.53 -11.63
C SER A 1000 3.74 -36.38 -12.54
N ALA A 1001 2.42 -36.12 -12.58
CA ALA A 1001 1.93 -34.83 -13.04
C ALA A 1001 2.35 -33.72 -12.05
N LEU A 1002 2.69 -32.54 -12.57
CA LEU A 1002 2.87 -31.33 -11.76
C LEU A 1002 1.50 -30.84 -11.26
N THR A 1003 1.43 -30.37 -10.02
CA THR A 1003 0.15 -30.01 -9.37
C THR A 1003 -0.58 -28.86 -10.08
N GLU A 1004 -1.91 -28.92 -10.12
CA GLU A 1004 -2.78 -27.80 -10.54
C GLU A 1004 -3.30 -27.00 -9.32
N LYS A 1005 -2.67 -27.15 -8.14
CA LYS A 1005 -3.14 -26.61 -6.85
C LYS A 1005 -1.99 -26.07 -6.00
N ILE A 1006 -2.32 -25.27 -4.98
CA ILE A 1006 -1.36 -24.86 -3.94
C ILE A 1006 -1.35 -25.93 -2.83
N GLN A 1007 -0.20 -26.56 -2.61
CA GLN A 1007 0.02 -27.52 -1.50
C GLN A 1007 -0.21 -26.86 -0.14
N LYS A 1008 -0.95 -27.54 0.76
CA LYS A 1008 -1.12 -27.06 2.14
C LYS A 1008 0.22 -27.16 2.88
N GLN A 1009 0.76 -26.02 3.29
CA GLN A 1009 1.98 -25.91 4.06
C GLN A 1009 1.69 -26.05 5.56
N LYS A 1010 2.40 -26.95 6.25
CA LYS A 1010 2.21 -27.24 7.69
C LYS A 1010 3.37 -26.81 8.60
N ALA A 1011 4.48 -26.28 8.06
CA ALA A 1011 5.76 -26.13 8.78
C ALA A 1011 5.73 -25.34 10.11
N PHE A 1012 4.72 -24.49 10.31
CA PHE A 1012 4.54 -23.67 11.50
C PHE A 1012 3.23 -23.99 12.26
N GLN A 1013 2.48 -25.00 11.84
CA GLN A 1013 1.27 -25.45 12.51
C GLN A 1013 1.65 -26.46 13.59
N LYS A 1014 1.15 -26.23 14.82
CA LYS A 1014 1.07 -27.26 15.87
C LYS A 1014 -0.19 -28.08 15.69
#